data_AF-A0A1T0CUF1-F1
#
_entry.id   AF-A0A1T0CUF1-F1
#
_cell.length_a   1.000
_cell.length_b   1.000
_cell.length_c   1.000
_cell.angle_alpha   90.00
_cell.angle_beta   90.00
_cell.angle_gamma   90.00
#
_symmetry.space_group_name_H-M   'P 1'
#
loop_
_entity.id
_entity.type
_entity.pdbx_description
1 polymer ?
#
loop_
_entity_poly.entity_id
_entity_poly.type
_entity_poly.pdbx_seq_one_letter_code
_entity_poly.pdbx_strand_id
1 'polypeptide(L)'
;MNKAFKVIWNHATQSWTAVSEIARAKGKTKSVKSAKTAIALAVATAGTMASTQAMAAQAAANGDLSRVLYSSTQGLSVSYGIAEGNSQSVAIGGDSSRPARATAAGAIAIGGQANATGTTSTAVGWNSTSSGTNSVAYGASTVSSAVGTVAIGLSANASANAGIAIGESSKTNGTNSVAIGLMSNVTGNSGVAVGNRATAAQDAAAYGVLSNATAIRATAIGPVANALAGNATAVGNEANASAAFATAMGDRAKASAENAVAVGVNSNASVAGAVALGSGSVANRASGMVGYDPATKAASTATNSTWSANAAAVSIGDGTATTRQLTSLAAGTNDTDAVNVAQLKALAEVVANNTIRYFSVNSTVTGNRDNTGATATNAIAIGPDARGQLESSVAIGHNVTAIMTPPGGLDATGGGGVAIGKDSSAFIGGVSVGTNATSGMIPHAVSIGYNTVINTAPYIDPDNTQQKIGGIAIGDNVVSKSQSVAIGVNATSVGKYNVVMGTDTIANGERDIVIGNGAVSQRQNADSYNIAIGRAANASANAAASVAIGMDTLTNNTSATAVGRSAQANGLNSAAFGYKAAANGTASVAQGELSNATGEHSVAIGSRAEAADESTIAIGTQSDALKRNAIAIGINSVSNATNGVAVGPQARVYDTAEAGVAIGLTTYTRGTNGIGIGRANNVDGDHGIAIGTGSNITADADYSASVGTRNEISGAGTFVFGSNVTATAANNVILGQNSSESSVTTTNGAPNQVTTGTVGDMTYGTFAGTATGIVSVGAQGAERQIINVAPGNISATSTDAINGSQLYAVAKQAAAPLTFTANTNTDTDAELLDKQYAAADGTQQQLGEKIAIIGAATGTALTRNTDTVVSGDYSAKNIQTVVSNGEVQIQMAENPIFDSVQFGDTTGPKITNDGTDIKVGSSTDAPVKITNVANGTNANDAVNLSQLNATKVAVLVWWCFFVG
;
A
#
# COMPACT_ATOMS: atom_id res chain seq x y z
N MET A 1 44.38 -32.59 75.42
CA MET A 1 44.87 -32.74 76.82
C MET A 1 46.36 -33.07 76.71
N ASN A 2 47.29 -32.46 77.44
CA ASN A 2 47.15 -31.48 78.51
C ASN A 2 47.32 -30.02 78.04
N LYS A 3 47.05 -29.05 78.92
CA LYS A 3 47.32 -27.62 78.73
C LYS A 3 48.25 -27.15 79.84
N ALA A 4 49.27 -26.35 79.51
CA ALA A 4 50.15 -25.68 80.46
C ALA A 4 50.28 -24.19 80.06
N PHE A 5 49.35 -23.37 80.56
CA PHE A 5 49.35 -21.92 80.39
C PHE A 5 49.05 -21.28 81.74
N LYS A 6 49.87 -20.32 82.15
CA LYS A 6 49.61 -19.54 83.36
C LYS A 6 48.79 -18.30 83.00
N VAL A 7 47.66 -18.14 83.68
CA VAL A 7 46.85 -16.91 83.61
C VAL A 7 47.47 -15.89 84.57
N ILE A 8 47.81 -14.71 84.05
CA ILE A 8 48.40 -13.61 84.82
C ILE A 8 47.66 -12.29 84.58
N TRP A 9 47.63 -11.44 85.61
CA TRP A 9 46.98 -10.14 85.59
C TRP A 9 47.90 -9.09 84.96
N ASN A 10 47.41 -8.35 83.95
CA ASN A 10 48.16 -7.28 83.31
C ASN A 10 47.68 -5.90 83.78
N HIS A 11 48.42 -5.28 84.70
CA HIS A 11 48.15 -3.93 85.19
C HIS A 11 48.13 -2.83 84.11
N ALA A 12 48.75 -3.06 82.94
CA ALA A 12 48.75 -2.08 81.84
C ALA A 12 47.49 -2.14 80.95
N THR A 13 46.73 -3.23 80.99
CA THR A 13 45.52 -3.43 80.16
C THR A 13 44.26 -3.75 80.97
N GLN A 14 44.36 -3.79 82.30
CA GLN A 14 43.26 -4.15 83.23
C GLN A 14 42.58 -5.49 82.86
N SER A 15 43.38 -6.46 82.40
CA SER A 15 42.86 -7.73 81.88
C SER A 15 43.74 -8.93 82.24
N TRP A 16 43.09 -10.10 82.34
CA TRP A 16 43.76 -11.38 82.49
C TRP A 16 44.27 -11.89 81.14
N THR A 17 45.55 -12.26 81.07
CA THR A 17 46.18 -12.82 79.86
C THR A 17 46.72 -14.22 80.14
N ALA A 18 46.43 -15.18 79.26
CA ALA A 18 47.03 -16.51 79.32
C ALA A 18 48.39 -16.52 78.61
N VAL A 19 49.44 -16.98 79.29
CA VAL A 19 50.83 -16.95 78.79
C VAL A 19 51.47 -18.34 78.97
N SER A 20 52.34 -18.72 78.03
CA SER A 20 53.17 -19.93 78.14
C SER A 20 54.14 -19.82 79.32
N GLU A 21 54.30 -20.90 80.09
CA GLU A 21 55.13 -20.92 81.30
C GLU A 21 56.64 -20.70 81.04
N ILE A 22 57.07 -20.79 79.78
CA ILE A 22 58.47 -20.68 79.36
C ILE A 22 58.90 -19.21 79.11
N ALA A 23 57.98 -18.24 79.24
CA ALA A 23 58.27 -16.82 78.97
C ALA A 23 59.00 -16.12 80.14
N ARG A 24 60.25 -15.67 79.92
CA ARG A 24 60.99 -14.78 80.85
C ARG A 24 60.91 -13.30 80.42
N ALA A 25 60.92 -12.41 81.41
CA ALA A 25 60.64 -10.98 81.24
C ALA A 25 61.79 -10.15 80.63
N LYS A 26 61.43 -9.01 80.01
CA LYS A 26 62.34 -8.15 79.23
C LYS A 26 62.78 -6.90 80.02
N GLY A 27 64.09 -6.76 80.25
CA GLY A 27 64.71 -5.59 80.90
C GLY A 27 64.77 -4.32 80.02
N LYS A 28 65.06 -3.15 80.62
CA LYS A 28 64.97 -1.81 79.99
C LYS A 28 66.31 -1.18 79.55
N THR A 29 66.20 -0.05 78.84
CA THR A 29 67.18 0.62 77.95
C THR A 29 67.90 1.86 78.52
N LYS A 30 69.02 2.24 77.86
CA LYS A 30 69.77 3.55 77.83
C LYS A 30 70.58 3.57 76.50
N SER A 31 71.04 4.66 75.85
CA SER A 31 70.84 6.13 75.93
C SER A 31 71.03 6.76 74.51
N VAL A 32 71.23 8.09 74.37
CA VAL A 32 71.15 8.85 73.08
C VAL A 32 72.20 9.99 72.97
N LYS A 33 72.78 10.29 71.77
CA LYS A 33 73.05 11.67 71.21
C LYS A 33 73.75 11.77 69.81
N SER A 34 73.00 12.29 68.81
CA SER A 34 73.30 13.34 67.77
C SER A 34 74.70 13.63 67.13
N ALA A 35 74.76 13.75 65.76
CA ALA A 35 75.00 15.00 64.96
C ALA A 35 75.98 14.98 63.71
N LYS A 36 75.52 15.57 62.56
CA LYS A 36 76.26 16.22 61.40
C LYS A 36 77.23 15.39 60.49
N THR A 37 77.68 15.78 59.26
CA THR A 37 77.21 16.57 58.06
C THR A 37 78.28 16.48 56.89
N ALA A 38 77.94 16.81 55.62
CA ALA A 38 78.80 17.34 54.49
C ALA A 38 79.60 16.40 53.52
N ILE A 39 80.00 16.76 52.26
CA ILE A 39 79.58 17.77 51.20
C ILE A 39 80.34 17.56 49.85
N ALA A 40 79.65 17.58 48.68
CA ALA A 40 80.04 17.92 47.26
C ALA A 40 81.38 17.37 46.60
N LEU A 41 81.75 17.53 45.32
CA LEU A 41 81.46 18.39 44.13
C LEU A 41 82.10 17.66 42.89
N ALA A 42 81.71 17.63 41.60
CA ALA A 42 80.88 18.39 40.62
C ALA A 42 81.63 19.45 39.73
N VAL A 43 81.58 19.30 38.38
CA VAL A 43 81.98 20.22 37.23
C VAL A 43 82.10 19.31 35.97
N ALA A 44 81.48 19.48 34.78
CA ALA A 44 81.19 20.62 33.85
C ALA A 44 82.39 20.95 32.91
N THR A 45 82.34 21.54 31.69
CA THR A 45 81.35 22.20 30.77
C THR A 45 81.85 22.05 29.30
N ALA A 46 81.17 22.38 28.18
CA ALA A 46 79.76 22.38 27.72
C ALA A 46 79.68 23.00 26.28
N GLY A 47 78.66 22.69 25.46
CA GLY A 47 78.27 23.46 24.24
C GLY A 47 78.21 22.69 22.89
N THR A 48 77.60 23.20 21.79
CA THR A 48 76.66 24.34 21.61
C THR A 48 76.05 24.37 20.18
N MET A 49 74.87 25.00 20.01
CA MET A 49 74.28 25.51 18.72
C MET A 49 73.74 24.42 17.75
N ALA A 50 72.48 24.44 17.25
CA ALA A 50 71.78 25.34 16.31
C ALA A 50 72.12 25.07 14.81
N SER A 51 71.25 25.23 13.81
CA SER A 51 69.96 25.95 13.74
C SER A 51 68.94 25.36 12.72
N THR A 52 67.70 25.85 12.82
CA THR A 52 66.55 25.69 11.90
C THR A 52 66.82 25.80 10.38
N GLN A 53 66.11 25.01 9.56
CA GLN A 53 65.11 25.53 8.61
C GLN A 53 64.14 24.44 8.09
N ALA A 54 63.19 24.80 7.22
CA ALA A 54 61.91 24.10 7.06
C ALA A 54 61.70 23.40 5.69
N MET A 55 60.69 22.51 5.67
CA MET A 55 59.93 21.97 4.53
C MET A 55 60.62 21.10 3.45
N ALA A 56 60.10 19.86 3.37
CA ALA A 56 59.69 19.17 2.14
C ALA A 56 60.71 18.94 1.00
N ALA A 57 61.49 17.85 1.11
CA ALA A 57 62.04 17.14 -0.04
C ALA A 57 62.03 15.60 0.18
N GLN A 58 61.11 14.94 -0.53
CA GLN A 58 61.02 13.53 -0.93
C GLN A 58 62.10 12.49 -0.50
N ALA A 59 61.70 11.54 0.37
CA ALA A 59 62.21 10.15 0.51
C ALA A 59 63.70 9.93 0.95
N ALA A 60 64.16 8.76 1.41
CA ALA A 60 63.54 7.43 1.55
C ALA A 60 64.13 6.60 2.74
N ALA A 61 63.43 5.51 3.10
CA ALA A 61 63.87 4.32 3.86
C ALA A 61 64.10 4.38 5.40
N ASN A 62 63.51 3.39 6.07
CA ASN A 62 63.74 2.88 7.44
C ASN A 62 63.38 3.80 8.63
N GLY A 63 63.01 3.22 9.78
CA GLY A 63 62.65 3.97 10.99
C GLY A 63 62.36 3.12 12.24
N ASP A 64 62.27 3.79 13.39
CA ASP A 64 61.81 3.29 14.71
C ASP A 64 61.35 4.50 15.57
N LEU A 65 60.53 4.29 16.61
CA LEU A 65 59.87 5.34 17.41
C LEU A 65 59.81 5.01 18.92
N SER A 66 60.69 5.63 19.72
CA SER A 66 60.71 5.45 21.19
C SER A 66 61.05 6.70 22.03
N ARG A 67 60.46 7.84 21.67
CA ARG A 67 60.09 8.94 22.61
C ARG A 67 58.57 9.11 22.49
N VAL A 68 57.78 9.45 23.51
CA VAL A 68 58.00 10.35 24.68
C VAL A 68 57.23 9.78 25.90
N LEU A 69 57.53 10.08 27.17
CA LEU A 69 56.85 11.14 27.95
C LEU A 69 57.39 11.26 29.39
N TYR A 70 57.42 12.51 29.88
CA TYR A 70 57.43 12.97 31.27
C TYR A 70 56.17 13.88 31.41
N SER A 71 55.48 14.14 32.53
CA SER A 71 55.51 13.74 33.96
C SER A 71 54.09 14.11 34.52
N SER A 72 53.60 13.74 35.71
CA SER A 72 54.13 14.17 37.01
C SER A 72 53.24 13.77 38.21
N THR A 73 53.82 13.91 39.40
CA THR A 73 53.21 13.79 40.75
C THR A 73 53.10 12.36 41.29
N GLN A 74 53.81 12.10 42.38
CA GLN A 74 53.99 10.80 43.07
C GLN A 74 54.53 9.65 42.20
N GLY A 75 55.86 9.69 41.98
CA GLY A 75 56.66 8.48 41.74
C GLY A 75 57.07 8.18 40.29
N LEU A 76 58.12 8.86 39.80
CA LEU A 76 59.30 8.21 39.20
C LEU A 76 60.39 9.24 38.80
N SER A 77 61.61 9.09 39.33
CA SER A 77 62.86 9.46 38.66
C SER A 77 64.04 8.84 39.42
N VAL A 78 65.03 8.29 38.70
CA VAL A 78 66.27 7.76 39.30
C VAL A 78 67.38 8.80 39.12
N SER A 79 68.25 8.95 40.13
CA SER A 79 69.19 10.09 40.25
C SER A 79 70.67 9.68 40.17
N TYR A 80 71.55 10.68 40.20
CA TYR A 80 72.96 10.61 39.80
C TYR A 80 73.77 9.49 40.45
N GLY A 81 74.41 8.69 39.59
CA GLY A 81 75.39 7.69 39.96
C GLY A 81 76.61 7.75 39.06
N ILE A 82 77.80 7.57 39.65
CA ILE A 82 79.01 7.22 38.90
C ILE A 82 78.82 5.79 38.38
N ALA A 83 78.42 5.67 37.12
CA ALA A 83 78.05 4.44 36.46
C ALA A 83 78.98 4.17 35.27
N GLU A 84 80.19 3.70 35.56
CA GLU A 84 81.29 3.57 34.59
C GLU A 84 81.49 2.13 34.06
N GLY A 85 80.69 1.19 34.54
CA GLY A 85 80.52 -0.11 33.89
C GLY A 85 79.85 0.06 32.54
N ASN A 86 80.63 -0.04 31.46
CA ASN A 86 80.11 -0.06 30.10
C ASN A 86 79.16 -1.27 29.99
N SER A 87 77.85 -0.99 29.91
CA SER A 87 76.74 -1.84 30.38
C SER A 87 76.51 -1.85 31.92
N GLN A 88 75.69 -0.88 32.38
CA GLN A 88 74.72 -1.02 33.50
C GLN A 88 75.22 -1.12 34.97
N SER A 89 76.32 -0.47 35.35
CA SER A 89 76.59 -0.13 36.78
C SER A 89 75.61 0.90 37.35
N VAL A 90 75.41 0.92 38.67
CA VAL A 90 74.56 1.92 39.36
C VAL A 90 75.15 2.35 40.69
N ALA A 91 75.37 3.66 40.84
CA ALA A 91 75.65 4.29 42.12
C ALA A 91 74.41 5.09 42.57
N ILE A 92 73.85 4.81 43.75
CA ILE A 92 72.71 5.58 44.29
C ILE A 92 72.94 5.86 45.77
N GLY A 93 72.73 7.11 46.16
CA GLY A 93 72.92 7.56 47.53
C GLY A 93 74.37 7.94 47.85
N GLY A 94 74.53 8.67 48.95
CA GLY A 94 75.58 9.67 49.03
C GLY A 94 75.21 10.92 48.22
N ASP A 95 76.03 11.95 48.36
CA ASP A 95 76.12 13.08 47.42
C ASP A 95 77.36 12.88 46.52
N SER A 96 77.82 13.92 45.84
CA SER A 96 79.03 13.87 44.99
C SER A 96 80.36 13.72 45.76
N SER A 97 80.38 13.73 47.10
CA SER A 97 81.62 13.66 47.92
C SER A 97 81.98 12.27 48.41
N ARG A 98 80.97 11.57 48.92
CA ARG A 98 81.04 10.18 49.35
C ARG A 98 79.96 9.43 48.57
N PRO A 99 79.99 9.49 47.22
CA PRO A 99 79.02 8.77 46.43
C PRO A 99 79.16 7.28 46.71
N ALA A 100 78.06 6.57 46.53
CA ALA A 100 78.09 5.23 46.01
C ALA A 100 79.24 5.05 44.98
N ARG A 101 80.28 4.26 45.31
CA ARG A 101 81.41 4.00 44.40
C ARG A 101 81.21 2.71 43.60
N ALA A 102 80.29 2.77 42.64
CA ALA A 102 80.00 1.73 41.65
C ALA A 102 81.08 1.64 40.55
N THR A 103 82.35 1.49 40.96
CA THR A 103 83.50 1.73 40.07
C THR A 103 83.92 0.54 39.23
N ALA A 104 83.71 -0.67 39.73
CA ALA A 104 83.85 -1.85 38.90
C ALA A 104 82.53 -2.05 38.13
N ALA A 105 82.56 -2.60 36.92
CA ALA A 105 81.36 -2.72 36.09
C ALA A 105 80.23 -3.47 36.84
N GLY A 106 78.99 -2.95 36.77
CA GLY A 106 77.86 -3.50 37.52
C GLY A 106 77.93 -3.41 39.06
N ALA A 107 78.98 -2.85 39.66
CA ALA A 107 79.11 -2.76 41.12
C ALA A 107 78.17 -1.69 41.70
N ILE A 108 77.82 -1.81 42.99
CA ILE A 108 76.87 -0.90 43.66
C ILE A 108 77.30 -0.73 45.11
N ALA A 109 77.59 0.50 45.53
CA ALA A 109 77.87 0.85 46.93
C ALA A 109 76.75 1.75 47.45
N ILE A 110 76.24 1.58 48.68
CA ILE A 110 75.16 2.44 49.22
C ILE A 110 75.44 2.83 50.67
N GLY A 111 75.25 4.12 50.96
CA GLY A 111 75.78 4.77 52.15
C GLY A 111 77.21 5.26 51.92
N GLY A 112 77.54 6.45 52.42
CA GLY A 112 78.82 7.09 52.10
C GLY A 112 80.03 6.27 52.55
N GLN A 113 80.97 6.03 51.63
CA GLN A 113 82.14 5.15 51.79
C GLN A 113 81.81 3.66 51.93
N ALA A 114 80.65 3.26 51.42
CA ALA A 114 80.55 1.93 50.85
C ALA A 114 81.56 1.79 49.70
N ASN A 115 82.42 0.76 49.75
CA ASN A 115 83.47 0.51 48.76
C ASN A 115 83.15 -0.72 47.91
N ALA A 116 82.35 -0.52 46.86
CA ALA A 116 82.04 -1.52 45.84
C ALA A 116 83.19 -1.61 44.81
N THR A 117 84.39 -1.95 45.29
CA THR A 117 85.64 -1.88 44.51
C THR A 117 85.94 -3.14 43.72
N GLY A 118 85.48 -4.31 44.16
CA GLY A 118 85.52 -5.52 43.35
C GLY A 118 84.44 -5.51 42.26
N THR A 119 84.74 -6.16 41.13
CA THR A 119 83.79 -6.88 40.26
C THR A 119 82.35 -7.01 40.80
N THR A 120 81.35 -6.23 40.39
CA THR A 120 79.94 -6.31 40.88
C THR A 120 79.75 -6.42 42.41
N SER A 121 80.67 -5.86 43.22
CA SER A 121 80.64 -5.95 44.69
C SER A 121 79.75 -4.90 45.35
N THR A 122 79.49 -5.06 46.65
CA THR A 122 78.67 -4.13 47.44
C THR A 122 79.13 -4.03 48.89
N ALA A 123 79.29 -2.80 49.36
CA ALA A 123 79.37 -2.50 50.78
C ALA A 123 78.12 -1.72 51.21
N VAL A 124 77.61 -1.97 52.42
CA VAL A 124 76.56 -1.16 53.06
C VAL A 124 76.83 -1.13 54.58
N GLY A 125 76.45 -0.03 55.23
CA GLY A 125 76.90 0.26 56.58
C GLY A 125 78.32 0.84 56.57
N TRP A 126 78.62 1.70 57.54
CA TRP A 126 79.86 2.47 57.54
C TRP A 126 81.11 1.57 57.65
N ASN A 127 82.11 1.83 56.79
CA ASN A 127 83.36 1.07 56.68
C ASN A 127 83.18 -0.46 56.47
N SER A 128 82.20 -0.82 55.67
CA SER A 128 82.11 -2.15 55.06
C SER A 128 83.10 -2.29 53.89
N THR A 129 83.68 -3.49 53.73
CA THR A 129 84.58 -3.90 52.65
C THR A 129 84.50 -5.43 52.55
N SER A 130 84.03 -6.11 51.50
CA SER A 130 83.69 -5.78 50.10
C SER A 130 84.87 -5.49 49.16
N SER A 131 86.07 -5.97 49.51
CA SER A 131 87.26 -5.90 48.64
C SER A 131 87.32 -7.03 47.62
N GLY A 132 86.77 -8.21 47.95
CA GLY A 132 86.58 -9.26 46.97
C GLY A 132 85.52 -8.85 45.95
N THR A 133 85.74 -9.21 44.69
CA THR A 133 84.68 -9.32 43.67
C THR A 133 83.45 -10.02 44.26
N ASN A 134 82.26 -9.45 44.02
CA ASN A 134 80.96 -9.85 44.55
C ASN A 134 80.83 -9.94 46.09
N SER A 135 81.82 -9.50 46.87
CA SER A 135 81.83 -9.68 48.34
C SER A 135 81.12 -8.55 49.09
N VAL A 136 80.62 -8.84 50.29
CA VAL A 136 79.85 -7.90 51.13
C VAL A 136 80.28 -7.98 52.60
N ALA A 137 80.47 -6.85 53.25
CA ALA A 137 80.57 -6.74 54.72
C ALA A 137 79.42 -5.90 55.24
N TYR A 138 78.93 -6.17 56.46
CA TYR A 138 77.86 -5.37 57.06
C TYR A 138 77.93 -5.30 58.58
N GLY A 139 78.02 -4.07 59.11
CA GLY A 139 78.27 -3.80 60.53
C GLY A 139 79.73 -3.38 60.77
N ALA A 140 80.00 -2.74 61.91
CA ALA A 140 81.31 -2.16 62.17
C ALA A 140 82.44 -3.21 62.15
N SER A 141 83.51 -2.91 61.41
CA SER A 141 84.74 -3.72 61.32
C SER A 141 84.53 -5.16 60.83
N THR A 142 83.46 -5.40 60.08
CA THR A 142 83.22 -6.68 59.43
C THR A 142 84.15 -6.85 58.23
N VAL A 143 84.90 -7.96 58.21
CA VAL A 143 85.89 -8.23 57.17
C VAL A 143 85.29 -9.16 56.13
N SER A 144 85.11 -8.64 54.92
CA SER A 144 84.80 -9.44 53.74
C SER A 144 85.93 -9.26 52.73
N SER A 145 87.02 -9.97 53.02
CA SER A 145 88.32 -9.82 52.37
C SER A 145 88.49 -10.68 51.11
N ALA A 146 87.79 -11.81 51.03
CA ALA A 146 87.94 -12.79 49.97
C ALA A 146 86.75 -12.73 49.00
N VAL A 147 86.82 -13.45 47.88
CA VAL A 147 85.76 -13.37 46.84
C VAL A 147 84.44 -13.89 47.44
N GLY A 148 83.38 -13.09 47.33
CA GLY A 148 82.04 -13.40 47.87
C GLY A 148 81.86 -13.52 49.39
N THR A 149 82.83 -13.17 50.26
CA THR A 149 82.70 -13.34 51.73
C THR A 149 81.59 -12.52 52.39
N VAL A 150 81.18 -12.92 53.60
CA VAL A 150 80.35 -12.09 54.52
C VAL A 150 80.70 -12.34 55.99
N ALA A 151 81.32 -11.38 56.68
CA ALA A 151 81.40 -11.38 58.14
C ALA A 151 80.28 -10.48 58.73
N ILE A 152 79.59 -10.90 59.80
CA ILE A 152 78.62 -10.06 60.53
C ILE A 152 78.69 -10.27 62.05
N GLY A 153 78.69 -9.18 62.82
CA GLY A 153 78.89 -9.19 64.26
C GLY A 153 80.33 -8.85 64.65
N LEU A 154 80.56 -8.54 65.93
CA LEU A 154 81.88 -8.10 66.41
C LEU A 154 82.92 -9.21 66.19
N SER A 155 83.99 -8.88 65.46
CA SER A 155 85.11 -9.78 65.16
C SER A 155 84.74 -11.09 64.45
N ALA A 156 83.57 -11.11 63.81
CA ALA A 156 83.23 -12.08 62.77
C ALA A 156 84.34 -12.13 61.71
N ASN A 157 84.82 -13.33 61.38
CA ASN A 157 85.99 -13.53 60.53
C ASN A 157 85.70 -14.46 59.34
N ALA A 158 85.27 -13.87 58.23
CA ALA A 158 85.12 -14.52 56.95
C ALA A 158 86.46 -14.54 56.18
N SER A 159 87.44 -15.30 56.67
CA SER A 159 88.81 -15.30 56.14
C SER A 159 88.98 -16.07 54.83
N ALA A 160 88.21 -17.12 54.60
CA ALA A 160 88.24 -17.93 53.38
C ALA A 160 87.10 -17.52 52.42
N ASN A 161 87.30 -17.65 51.09
CA ASN A 161 86.30 -17.32 50.05
C ASN A 161 84.88 -17.72 50.48
N ALA A 162 83.92 -16.80 50.34
CA ALA A 162 82.50 -16.96 50.73
C ALA A 162 82.17 -17.42 52.18
N GLY A 163 83.14 -17.48 53.12
CA GLY A 163 82.88 -17.87 54.51
C GLY A 163 82.05 -16.86 55.31
N ILE A 164 81.43 -17.30 56.43
CA ILE A 164 80.55 -16.50 57.30
C ILE A 164 80.65 -16.92 58.78
N ALA A 165 81.62 -16.41 59.54
CA ALA A 165 81.66 -16.56 61.00
C ALA A 165 80.76 -15.52 61.68
N ILE A 166 79.90 -15.90 62.64
CA ILE A 166 79.03 -14.95 63.39
C ILE A 166 78.97 -15.29 64.89
N GLY A 167 79.06 -14.27 65.75
CA GLY A 167 79.10 -14.43 67.22
C GLY A 167 80.51 -14.62 67.76
N GLU A 168 80.68 -14.53 69.09
CA GLU A 168 82.01 -14.45 69.71
C GLU A 168 82.87 -15.68 69.41
N SER A 169 84.06 -15.43 68.84
CA SER A 169 85.05 -16.45 68.45
C SER A 169 84.51 -17.58 67.56
N SER A 170 83.43 -17.31 66.83
CA SER A 170 83.06 -18.08 65.63
C SER A 170 84.25 -18.22 64.69
N LYS A 171 84.54 -19.44 64.21
CA LYS A 171 85.69 -19.70 63.34
C LYS A 171 85.35 -20.54 62.12
N THR A 172 85.47 -19.91 60.95
CA THR A 172 85.19 -20.51 59.64
C THR A 172 86.50 -20.74 58.89
N ASN A 173 87.14 -21.87 59.21
CA ASN A 173 88.46 -22.22 58.70
C ASN A 173 88.45 -22.64 57.22
N GLY A 174 87.31 -23.15 56.74
CA GLY A 174 87.15 -23.56 55.35
C GLY A 174 86.43 -22.51 54.51
N THR A 175 86.67 -22.53 53.20
CA THR A 175 85.89 -21.72 52.25
C THR A 175 84.40 -22.01 52.44
N ASN A 176 83.55 -20.99 52.36
CA ASN A 176 82.09 -21.10 52.49
C ASN A 176 81.56 -21.59 53.87
N SER A 177 82.40 -21.79 54.89
CA SER A 177 81.96 -22.34 56.20
C SER A 177 81.26 -21.34 57.12
N VAL A 178 80.49 -21.82 58.11
CA VAL A 178 79.67 -21.02 59.06
C VAL A 178 79.73 -21.55 60.51
N ALA A 179 80.49 -20.93 61.40
CA ALA A 179 80.50 -21.27 62.83
C ALA A 179 79.74 -20.21 63.63
N ILE A 180 78.88 -20.61 64.58
CA ILE A 180 78.10 -19.65 65.41
C ILE A 180 78.00 -20.11 66.88
N GLY A 181 78.31 -19.21 67.81
CA GLY A 181 78.19 -19.46 69.26
C GLY A 181 79.45 -20.07 69.89
N LEU A 182 79.46 -20.13 71.24
CA LEU A 182 80.68 -20.35 72.02
C LEU A 182 81.39 -21.68 71.68
N MET A 183 82.58 -21.56 71.10
CA MET A 183 83.44 -22.67 70.66
C MET A 183 82.78 -23.60 69.64
N SER A 184 81.88 -23.06 68.82
CA SER A 184 81.50 -23.66 67.54
C SER A 184 82.75 -23.90 66.69
N ASN A 185 82.97 -25.15 66.27
CA ASN A 185 84.14 -25.51 65.48
C ASN A 185 83.75 -26.16 64.15
N VAL A 186 84.11 -25.48 63.06
CA VAL A 186 84.07 -26.05 61.71
C VAL A 186 85.49 -26.36 61.25
N THR A 187 85.76 -27.63 60.95
CA THR A 187 87.10 -28.12 60.62
C THR A 187 87.40 -28.19 59.12
N GLY A 188 86.41 -28.00 58.24
CA GLY A 188 86.58 -28.05 56.79
C GLY A 188 85.73 -27.04 56.02
N ASN A 189 85.87 -27.02 54.70
CA ASN A 189 85.07 -26.17 53.80
C ASN A 189 83.56 -26.39 54.02
N SER A 190 82.78 -25.32 53.90
CA SER A 190 81.30 -25.27 53.96
C SER A 190 80.60 -25.89 55.19
N GLY A 191 81.33 -26.37 56.20
CA GLY A 191 80.74 -26.94 57.41
C GLY A 191 80.10 -25.88 58.33
N VAL A 192 79.28 -26.35 59.28
CA VAL A 192 78.44 -25.53 60.15
C VAL A 192 78.38 -26.10 61.57
N ALA A 193 78.80 -25.33 62.59
CA ALA A 193 78.72 -25.76 63.99
C ALA A 193 78.04 -24.69 64.85
N VAL A 194 77.05 -25.08 65.66
CA VAL A 194 76.24 -24.17 66.49
C VAL A 194 75.81 -24.79 67.82
N GLY A 195 76.62 -24.61 68.85
CA GLY A 195 76.36 -25.12 70.20
C GLY A 195 77.64 -25.36 70.98
N ASN A 196 77.55 -25.52 72.30
CA ASN A 196 78.74 -25.78 73.10
C ASN A 196 79.36 -27.13 72.71
N ARG A 197 80.56 -27.07 72.10
CA ARG A 197 81.31 -28.22 71.58
C ARG A 197 80.57 -28.99 70.46
N ALA A 198 79.59 -28.37 69.82
CA ALA A 198 79.08 -28.86 68.53
C ALA A 198 80.24 -28.91 67.52
N THR A 199 80.43 -30.06 66.87
CA THR A 199 81.60 -30.31 66.02
C THR A 199 81.17 -30.74 64.63
N ALA A 200 81.55 -29.95 63.62
CA ALA A 200 81.23 -30.22 62.22
C ALA A 200 82.48 -30.37 61.35
N ALA A 201 82.50 -31.46 60.58
CA ALA A 201 83.44 -31.69 59.49
C ALA A 201 83.15 -30.78 58.27
N GLN A 202 83.86 -31.04 57.16
CA GLN A 202 83.57 -30.45 55.84
C GLN A 202 82.10 -30.67 55.45
N ASP A 203 81.44 -29.60 55.00
CA ASP A 203 80.03 -29.51 54.59
C ASP A 203 79.01 -30.02 55.64
N ALA A 204 79.42 -30.34 56.88
CA ALA A 204 78.59 -30.98 57.91
C ALA A 204 77.89 -29.96 58.82
N ALA A 205 76.90 -30.37 59.63
CA ALA A 205 76.07 -29.48 60.45
C ALA A 205 75.83 -30.02 61.89
N ALA A 206 76.52 -29.49 62.90
CA ALA A 206 76.33 -29.90 64.31
C ALA A 206 75.62 -28.81 65.13
N TYR A 207 74.55 -29.18 65.84
CA TYR A 207 73.74 -28.27 66.67
C TYR A 207 73.44 -28.88 68.05
N GLY A 208 73.58 -28.09 69.12
CA GLY A 208 73.37 -28.55 70.50
C GLY A 208 74.64 -29.02 71.23
N VAL A 209 74.47 -29.67 72.38
CA VAL A 209 75.58 -30.08 73.26
C VAL A 209 75.98 -31.52 72.95
N LEU A 210 77.26 -31.76 72.64
CA LEU A 210 77.81 -33.08 72.29
C LEU A 210 77.11 -33.76 71.08
N SER A 211 76.61 -32.97 70.12
CA SER A 211 76.14 -33.49 68.84
C SER A 211 77.30 -33.72 67.87
N ASN A 212 77.31 -34.88 67.23
CA ASN A 212 78.43 -35.38 66.44
C ASN A 212 78.06 -35.44 64.95
N ALA A 213 78.45 -34.41 64.19
CA ALA A 213 78.42 -34.38 62.73
C ALA A 213 79.84 -34.60 62.18
N THR A 214 80.40 -35.76 62.50
CA THR A 214 81.85 -36.06 62.38
C THR A 214 82.27 -36.54 60.99
N ALA A 215 81.32 -36.89 60.12
CA ALA A 215 81.57 -37.24 58.73
C ALA A 215 81.20 -36.10 57.77
N ILE A 216 81.75 -36.12 56.55
CA ILE A 216 81.47 -35.13 55.51
C ILE A 216 79.95 -35.07 55.24
N ARG A 217 79.35 -33.87 55.22
CA ARG A 217 77.90 -33.65 55.04
C ARG A 217 76.97 -34.26 56.10
N ALA A 218 77.49 -34.79 57.20
CA ALA A 218 76.65 -35.28 58.30
C ALA A 218 75.90 -34.13 58.98
N THR A 219 74.74 -34.38 59.60
CA THR A 219 73.94 -33.40 60.34
C THR A 219 73.49 -33.96 61.68
N ALA A 220 73.91 -33.38 62.81
CA ALA A 220 73.57 -33.87 64.15
C ALA A 220 72.96 -32.76 65.01
N ILE A 221 71.72 -32.94 65.48
CA ILE A 221 70.94 -31.90 66.18
C ILE A 221 70.32 -32.47 67.46
N GLY A 222 70.84 -32.03 68.62
CA GLY A 222 70.35 -32.46 69.94
C GLY A 222 71.41 -33.20 70.78
N PRO A 223 71.12 -33.44 72.07
CA PRO A 223 72.08 -34.04 72.99
C PRO A 223 72.39 -35.49 72.58
N VAL A 224 73.68 -35.79 72.38
CA VAL A 224 74.16 -37.12 71.97
C VAL A 224 73.52 -37.61 70.66
N ALA A 225 73.09 -36.68 69.78
CA ALA A 225 72.67 -36.99 68.43
C ALA A 225 73.89 -37.42 67.59
N ASN A 226 73.80 -38.57 66.93
CA ASN A 226 74.93 -39.23 66.29
C ASN A 226 74.68 -39.46 64.79
N ALA A 227 75.26 -38.59 63.96
CA ALA A 227 75.29 -38.70 62.50
C ALA A 227 76.70 -39.14 62.07
N LEU A 228 76.91 -40.47 62.05
CA LEU A 228 78.26 -41.06 62.09
C LEU A 228 78.84 -41.39 60.70
N ALA A 229 78.02 -41.28 59.65
CA ALA A 229 78.39 -41.60 58.27
C ALA A 229 78.17 -40.39 57.34
N GLY A 230 78.76 -40.45 56.14
CA GLY A 230 78.62 -39.38 55.15
C GLY A 230 77.15 -39.10 54.82
N ASN A 231 76.78 -37.82 54.75
CA ASN A 231 75.41 -37.36 54.51
C ASN A 231 74.34 -37.85 55.53
N ALA A 232 74.70 -38.52 56.63
CA ALA A 232 73.75 -38.99 57.65
C ALA A 232 73.14 -37.82 58.44
N THR A 233 71.90 -37.96 58.91
CA THR A 233 71.18 -36.94 59.69
C THR A 233 70.58 -37.53 60.97
N ALA A 234 70.93 -37.00 62.14
CA ALA A 234 70.44 -37.45 63.45
C ALA A 234 69.84 -36.27 64.24
N VAL A 235 68.57 -36.37 64.65
CA VAL A 235 67.83 -35.27 65.29
C VAL A 235 67.06 -35.77 66.52
N GLY A 236 67.54 -35.47 67.72
CA GLY A 236 66.93 -35.87 69.00
C GLY A 236 67.90 -36.56 69.97
N ASN A 237 67.40 -36.89 71.17
CA ASN A 237 68.17 -37.62 72.17
C ASN A 237 68.47 -39.06 71.70
N GLU A 238 69.73 -39.47 71.73
CA GLU A 238 70.18 -40.80 71.29
C GLU A 238 69.75 -41.18 69.85
N ALA A 239 69.37 -40.20 69.02
CA ALA A 239 69.01 -40.42 67.62
C ALA A 239 70.24 -40.92 66.86
N ASN A 240 70.09 -42.04 66.13
CA ASN A 240 71.22 -42.78 65.56
C ASN A 240 71.02 -43.05 64.07
N ALA A 241 71.77 -42.28 63.26
CA ALA A 241 71.91 -42.49 61.82
C ALA A 241 73.31 -43.05 61.55
N SER A 242 73.40 -44.39 61.50
CA SER A 242 74.67 -45.13 61.49
C SER A 242 75.16 -45.53 60.09
N ALA A 243 74.40 -45.19 59.03
CA ALA A 243 74.69 -45.54 57.64
C ALA A 243 74.67 -44.28 56.75
N ALA A 244 75.31 -44.34 55.58
CA ALA A 244 75.37 -43.20 54.67
C ALA A 244 73.96 -42.78 54.21
N PHE A 245 73.73 -41.47 54.11
CA PHE A 245 72.44 -40.85 53.79
C PHE A 245 71.26 -41.22 54.72
N ALA A 246 71.50 -41.95 55.82
CA ALA A 246 70.45 -42.36 56.74
C ALA A 246 69.93 -41.16 57.56
N THR A 247 68.63 -41.10 57.84
CA THR A 247 68.01 -40.04 58.64
C THR A 247 67.26 -40.62 59.83
N ALA A 248 67.67 -40.28 61.05
CA ALA A 248 67.04 -40.71 62.30
C ALA A 248 66.54 -39.50 63.11
N MET A 249 65.25 -39.43 63.44
CA MET A 249 64.65 -38.26 64.08
C MET A 249 63.62 -38.64 65.15
N GLY A 250 63.88 -38.27 66.41
CA GLY A 250 63.13 -38.66 67.60
C GLY A 250 63.99 -39.42 68.61
N ASP A 251 63.50 -39.55 69.85
CA ASP A 251 64.22 -40.30 70.90
C ASP A 251 64.41 -41.77 70.46
N ARG A 252 65.68 -42.19 70.40
CA ARG A 252 66.10 -43.55 69.98
C ARG A 252 65.54 -44.00 68.62
N ALA A 253 65.24 -43.04 67.74
CA ALA A 253 64.98 -43.33 66.33
C ALA A 253 66.23 -43.96 65.70
N LYS A 254 66.04 -45.02 64.91
CA LYS A 254 67.14 -45.81 64.34
C LYS A 254 66.98 -45.99 62.83
N ALA A 255 67.89 -45.39 62.08
CA ALA A 255 68.08 -45.62 60.66
C ALA A 255 69.44 -46.28 60.44
N SER A 256 69.45 -47.60 60.23
CA SER A 256 70.68 -48.42 60.21
C SER A 256 70.99 -49.07 58.86
N ALA A 257 70.31 -48.65 57.80
CA ALA A 257 70.61 -49.02 56.41
C ALA A 257 70.81 -47.75 55.56
N GLU A 258 71.47 -47.88 54.41
CA GLU A 258 71.76 -46.75 53.53
C GLU A 258 70.47 -46.09 53.00
N ASN A 259 70.43 -44.76 52.97
CA ASN A 259 69.25 -43.96 52.56
C ASN A 259 67.98 -44.24 53.40
N ALA A 260 68.07 -44.97 54.52
CA ALA A 260 66.92 -45.30 55.35
C ALA A 260 66.49 -44.10 56.22
N VAL A 261 65.18 -43.95 56.46
CA VAL A 261 64.61 -42.80 57.18
C VAL A 261 63.71 -43.29 58.32
N ALA A 262 64.04 -42.95 59.57
CA ALA A 262 63.29 -43.34 60.76
C ALA A 262 62.88 -42.09 61.54
N VAL A 263 61.58 -41.78 61.59
CA VAL A 263 61.03 -40.56 62.20
C VAL A 263 59.96 -40.91 63.23
N GLY A 264 60.32 -40.87 64.51
CA GLY A 264 59.46 -41.19 65.65
C GLY A 264 60.19 -41.94 66.76
N VAL A 265 59.67 -41.87 67.99
CA VAL A 265 60.26 -42.56 69.15
C VAL A 265 60.26 -44.07 68.92
N ASN A 266 61.43 -44.71 69.03
CA ASN A 266 61.65 -46.13 68.70
C ASN A 266 61.23 -46.53 67.26
N SER A 267 61.21 -45.60 66.30
CA SER A 267 61.02 -45.94 64.88
C SER A 267 62.25 -46.65 64.32
N ASN A 268 62.04 -47.65 63.46
CA ASN A 268 63.12 -48.51 62.93
C ASN A 268 63.01 -48.69 61.42
N ALA A 269 63.97 -48.13 60.68
CA ALA A 269 64.14 -48.34 59.24
C ALA A 269 65.39 -49.19 59.00
N SER A 270 65.17 -50.44 58.57
CA SER A 270 66.20 -51.50 58.55
C SER A 270 66.54 -52.03 57.16
N VAL A 271 65.89 -51.51 56.11
CA VAL A 271 66.13 -51.86 54.70
C VAL A 271 66.57 -50.59 53.97
N ALA A 272 67.45 -50.73 52.97
CA ALA A 272 67.98 -49.59 52.22
C ALA A 272 66.85 -48.80 51.53
N GLY A 273 66.87 -47.47 51.67
CA GLY A 273 65.83 -46.57 51.15
C GLY A 273 64.45 -46.67 51.83
N ALA A 274 64.29 -47.48 52.88
CA ALA A 274 63.00 -47.67 53.55
C ALA A 274 62.68 -46.52 54.53
N VAL A 275 61.39 -46.19 54.69
CA VAL A 275 60.94 -45.05 55.52
C VAL A 275 59.98 -45.52 56.62
N ALA A 276 60.35 -45.38 57.89
CA ALA A 276 59.52 -45.65 59.06
C ALA A 276 59.05 -44.33 59.70
N LEU A 277 57.74 -44.07 59.71
CA LEU A 277 57.14 -42.83 60.19
C LEU A 277 56.14 -43.07 61.33
N GLY A 278 56.33 -42.40 62.46
CA GLY A 278 55.56 -42.59 63.69
C GLY A 278 56.27 -43.47 64.72
N SER A 279 55.85 -43.37 65.99
CA SER A 279 56.47 -44.13 67.08
C SER A 279 56.26 -45.64 66.92
N GLY A 280 57.32 -46.43 67.11
CA GLY A 280 57.28 -47.89 66.94
C GLY A 280 57.03 -48.38 65.51
N SER A 281 57.01 -47.49 64.50
CA SER A 281 56.84 -47.92 63.11
C SER A 281 58.08 -48.67 62.61
N VAL A 282 57.85 -49.71 61.80
CA VAL A 282 58.89 -50.59 61.26
C VAL A 282 58.80 -50.59 59.74
N ALA A 283 59.92 -50.31 59.07
CA ALA A 283 60.06 -50.39 57.62
C ALA A 283 61.08 -51.47 57.23
N ASN A 284 60.57 -52.64 56.85
CA ASN A 284 61.32 -53.87 56.61
C ASN A 284 61.02 -54.57 55.25
N ARG A 285 60.25 -53.93 54.35
CA ARG A 285 59.93 -54.47 53.02
C ARG A 285 60.79 -53.80 51.95
N ALA A 286 61.44 -54.61 51.12
CA ALA A 286 62.28 -54.16 50.01
C ALA A 286 61.48 -53.95 48.70
N SER A 287 62.17 -53.46 47.67
CA SER A 287 61.69 -53.36 46.29
C SER A 287 61.43 -54.74 45.65
N GLY A 288 60.63 -54.76 44.58
CA GLY A 288 60.26 -55.95 43.80
C GLY A 288 58.92 -56.59 44.22
N MET A 289 58.26 -56.06 45.25
CA MET A 289 56.97 -56.56 45.72
C MET A 289 55.83 -56.15 44.76
N VAL A 290 55.17 -57.14 44.14
CA VAL A 290 53.98 -56.93 43.31
C VAL A 290 52.73 -56.67 44.15
N GLY A 291 51.86 -55.79 43.64
CA GLY A 291 50.55 -55.46 44.17
C GLY A 291 49.46 -56.46 43.77
N TYR A 292 48.26 -56.25 44.30
CA TYR A 292 47.08 -57.05 44.00
C TYR A 292 46.33 -56.48 42.80
N ASP A 293 46.04 -57.31 41.80
CA ASP A 293 45.21 -56.94 40.64
C ASP A 293 43.74 -57.35 40.89
N PRO A 294 42.78 -56.40 40.95
CA PRO A 294 41.37 -56.69 41.11
C PRO A 294 40.73 -57.47 39.94
N ALA A 295 41.30 -57.41 38.74
CA ALA A 295 40.75 -58.10 37.56
C ALA A 295 41.03 -59.60 37.59
N THR A 296 42.28 -60.01 37.83
CA THR A 296 42.67 -61.42 38.00
C THR A 296 42.48 -61.96 39.42
N LYS A 297 42.26 -61.07 40.41
CA LYS A 297 42.10 -61.37 41.85
C LYS A 297 43.33 -62.01 42.50
N ALA A 298 44.51 -61.82 41.92
CA ALA A 298 45.78 -62.39 42.37
C ALA A 298 46.84 -61.29 42.58
N ALA A 299 48.06 -61.68 42.91
CA ALA A 299 49.21 -60.81 42.73
C ALA A 299 49.39 -60.54 41.23
N SER A 300 49.61 -59.28 40.84
CA SER A 300 49.68 -58.88 39.44
C SER A 300 50.86 -59.53 38.73
N THR A 301 50.62 -60.02 37.50
CA THR A 301 51.67 -60.49 36.58
C THR A 301 52.40 -59.34 35.88
N ALA A 302 51.87 -58.11 35.96
CA ALA A 302 52.54 -56.93 35.45
C ALA A 302 53.63 -56.46 36.43
N THR A 303 54.86 -56.37 35.94
CA THR A 303 56.06 -55.99 36.73
C THR A 303 56.45 -54.52 36.57
N ASN A 304 55.58 -53.70 35.98
CA ASN A 304 55.80 -52.25 35.81
C ASN A 304 55.56 -51.48 37.13
N SER A 305 55.93 -50.20 37.17
CA SER A 305 55.89 -49.37 38.38
C SER A 305 54.49 -49.08 38.95
N THR A 306 53.42 -49.31 38.19
CA THR A 306 52.03 -49.21 38.71
C THR A 306 51.66 -50.44 39.53
N TRP A 307 52.22 -51.60 39.18
CA TRP A 307 51.85 -52.90 39.76
C TRP A 307 52.96 -53.55 40.61
N SER A 308 54.20 -53.03 40.59
CA SER A 308 55.32 -53.52 41.39
C SER A 308 56.12 -52.38 42.00
N ALA A 309 56.42 -52.49 43.30
CA ALA A 309 57.17 -51.48 44.04
C ALA A 309 58.65 -51.46 43.62
N ASN A 310 59.06 -50.44 42.87
CA ASN A 310 60.46 -50.26 42.43
C ASN A 310 61.42 -49.82 43.56
N ALA A 311 60.89 -49.39 44.72
CA ALA A 311 61.64 -48.94 45.89
C ALA A 311 61.18 -49.67 47.17
N ALA A 312 61.93 -49.50 48.27
CA ALA A 312 61.56 -50.02 49.58
C ALA A 312 60.38 -49.27 50.20
N ALA A 313 59.69 -49.90 51.15
CA ALA A 313 58.40 -49.39 51.64
C ALA A 313 58.50 -48.17 52.57
N VAL A 314 57.52 -47.27 52.43
CA VAL A 314 57.12 -46.31 53.45
C VAL A 314 56.12 -46.99 54.40
N SER A 315 56.39 -46.97 55.70
CA SER A 315 55.58 -47.63 56.73
C SER A 315 55.18 -46.66 57.84
N ILE A 316 53.88 -46.63 58.15
CA ILE A 316 53.28 -45.83 59.22
C ILE A 316 52.89 -46.65 60.46
N GLY A 317 53.35 -47.91 60.55
CA GLY A 317 53.00 -48.87 61.59
C GLY A 317 53.95 -50.08 61.60
N ASP A 318 53.49 -51.22 62.10
CA ASP A 318 54.26 -52.49 62.12
C ASP A 318 53.71 -53.56 61.16
N GLY A 319 52.48 -53.39 60.68
CA GLY A 319 51.80 -54.33 59.78
C GLY A 319 51.10 -55.51 60.47
N THR A 320 51.01 -55.52 61.80
CA THR A 320 50.33 -56.58 62.58
C THR A 320 49.43 -56.01 63.68
N ALA A 321 49.97 -55.25 64.63
CA ALA A 321 49.26 -54.73 65.80
C ALA A 321 49.06 -53.20 65.75
N THR A 322 50.00 -52.48 65.14
CA THR A 322 49.99 -51.02 65.00
C THR A 322 49.69 -50.64 63.56
N THR A 323 48.46 -50.19 63.31
CA THR A 323 48.07 -49.50 62.07
C THR A 323 47.69 -48.05 62.38
N ARG A 324 47.75 -47.18 61.36
CA ARG A 324 47.42 -45.75 61.49
C ARG A 324 46.63 -45.26 60.28
N GLN A 325 45.70 -44.34 60.51
CA GLN A 325 45.00 -43.64 59.43
C GLN A 325 45.89 -42.54 58.87
N LEU A 326 45.95 -42.42 57.54
CA LEU A 326 46.61 -41.29 56.87
C LEU A 326 45.57 -40.15 56.69
N THR A 327 45.35 -39.40 57.76
CA THR A 327 44.38 -38.30 57.81
C THR A 327 44.81 -37.09 57.00
N SER A 328 43.86 -36.33 56.46
CA SER A 328 44.11 -35.14 55.62
C SER A 328 44.88 -35.42 54.33
N LEU A 329 44.91 -36.67 53.87
CA LEU A 329 45.42 -37.06 52.56
C LEU A 329 44.64 -36.34 51.45
N ALA A 330 45.34 -35.66 50.55
CA ALA A 330 44.77 -35.02 49.36
C ALA A 330 44.25 -36.05 48.35
N ALA A 331 43.55 -35.60 47.30
CA ALA A 331 43.17 -36.48 46.21
C ALA A 331 44.40 -36.82 45.34
N GLY A 332 44.69 -38.11 45.13
CA GLY A 332 45.73 -38.59 44.22
C GLY A 332 45.40 -38.29 42.75
N THR A 333 46.42 -38.15 41.91
CA THR A 333 46.32 -37.64 40.53
C THR A 333 46.86 -38.57 39.45
N ASN A 334 47.89 -39.37 39.76
CA ASN A 334 48.50 -40.37 38.89
C ASN A 334 48.19 -41.79 39.42
N ASP A 335 48.38 -42.81 38.58
CA ASP A 335 48.13 -44.23 38.92
C ASP A 335 48.91 -44.73 40.16
N THR A 336 50.02 -44.07 40.50
CA THR A 336 50.88 -44.40 41.65
C THR A 336 50.63 -43.51 42.89
N ASP A 337 49.66 -42.58 42.84
CA ASP A 337 49.30 -41.72 43.97
C ASP A 337 48.33 -42.42 44.93
N ALA A 338 48.40 -42.08 46.22
CA ALA A 338 47.50 -42.65 47.22
C ALA A 338 46.07 -42.10 47.10
N VAL A 339 45.09 -42.99 46.92
CA VAL A 339 43.65 -42.63 46.84
C VAL A 339 43.09 -42.30 48.23
N ASN A 340 42.42 -41.15 48.37
CA ASN A 340 41.76 -40.78 49.62
C ASN A 340 40.28 -41.20 49.66
N VAL A 341 39.68 -41.18 50.86
CA VAL A 341 38.26 -41.55 51.05
C VAL A 341 37.31 -40.58 50.34
N ALA A 342 37.71 -39.33 50.11
CA ALA A 342 36.90 -38.37 49.37
C ALA A 342 36.84 -38.70 47.87
N GLN A 343 37.93 -39.20 47.27
CA GLN A 343 37.95 -39.73 45.90
C GLN A 343 37.19 -41.04 45.79
N LEU A 344 37.33 -41.95 46.76
CA LEU A 344 36.57 -43.21 46.74
C LEU A 344 35.07 -42.93 46.89
N LYS A 345 34.69 -41.95 47.71
CA LYS A 345 33.31 -41.45 47.80
C LYS A 345 32.88 -40.68 46.56
N ALA A 346 33.71 -39.82 45.98
CA ALA A 346 33.40 -39.09 44.76
C ALA A 346 33.32 -40.04 43.55
N LEU A 347 34.05 -41.15 43.54
CA LEU A 347 33.91 -42.22 42.56
C LEU A 347 32.62 -43.00 42.79
N ALA A 348 32.29 -43.37 44.04
CA ALA A 348 31.01 -44.00 44.37
C ALA A 348 29.81 -43.09 44.05
N GLU A 349 29.95 -41.78 44.28
CA GLU A 349 28.98 -40.74 43.96
C GLU A 349 28.93 -40.46 42.46
N VAL A 350 30.05 -40.48 41.73
CA VAL A 350 30.06 -40.42 40.25
C VAL A 350 29.51 -41.71 39.65
N VAL A 351 29.62 -42.86 40.31
CA VAL A 351 28.95 -44.10 39.91
C VAL A 351 27.44 -44.04 40.18
N ALA A 352 27.00 -43.38 41.26
CA ALA A 352 25.58 -43.12 41.54
C ALA A 352 24.97 -42.02 40.65
N ASN A 353 25.73 -40.95 40.37
CA ASN A 353 25.28 -39.71 39.72
C ASN A 353 25.69 -39.62 38.23
N ASN A 354 26.46 -40.59 37.70
CA ASN A 354 26.47 -40.92 36.27
C ASN A 354 25.29 -41.85 35.91
N THR A 355 24.20 -41.77 36.68
CA THR A 355 22.86 -41.55 36.13
C THR A 355 22.80 -40.28 35.26
N ILE A 356 23.64 -40.28 34.21
CA ILE A 356 23.75 -39.40 33.04
C ILE A 356 23.31 -37.93 33.28
N ARG A 357 24.26 -37.03 33.55
CA ARG A 357 24.01 -35.63 34.02
C ARG A 357 23.03 -34.77 33.22
N TYR A 358 22.77 -35.06 31.94
CA TYR A 358 21.80 -34.34 31.09
C TYR A 358 20.59 -35.20 30.66
N PHE A 359 20.47 -36.42 31.19
CA PHE A 359 19.43 -37.40 30.93
C PHE A 359 18.96 -37.92 32.29
N SER A 360 18.05 -37.19 32.93
CA SER A 360 17.50 -37.54 34.24
C SER A 360 16.01 -37.80 34.11
N VAL A 361 15.63 -39.07 34.16
CA VAL A 361 14.22 -39.50 34.15
C VAL A 361 13.70 -39.53 35.59
N ASN A 362 13.19 -38.40 36.08
CA ASN A 362 12.49 -38.35 37.36
C ASN A 362 11.06 -38.88 37.20
N SER A 363 10.82 -40.13 37.61
CA SER A 363 9.48 -40.74 37.59
C SER A 363 9.31 -41.83 38.66
N THR A 364 8.08 -42.00 39.14
CA THR A 364 7.64 -43.11 39.97
C THR A 364 7.12 -44.31 39.16
N VAL A 365 6.93 -44.15 37.85
CA VAL A 365 6.41 -45.19 36.94
C VAL A 365 7.50 -46.18 36.55
N THR A 366 7.14 -47.46 36.41
CA THR A 366 8.08 -48.57 36.19
C THR A 366 8.31 -48.95 34.73
N GLY A 367 7.43 -48.57 33.80
CA GLY A 367 7.62 -48.83 32.36
C GLY A 367 8.86 -48.11 31.81
N ASN A 368 9.65 -48.79 30.97
CA ASN A 368 10.95 -48.33 30.45
C ASN A 368 12.01 -47.98 31.53
N ARG A 369 11.82 -48.37 32.79
CA ARG A 369 12.80 -48.10 33.87
C ARG A 369 14.17 -48.71 33.61
N ASP A 370 14.21 -49.86 32.94
CA ASP A 370 15.43 -50.59 32.57
C ASP A 370 15.95 -50.20 31.17
N ASN A 371 15.46 -49.08 30.60
CA ASN A 371 15.79 -48.57 29.26
C ASN A 371 15.49 -49.58 28.12
N THR A 372 14.52 -50.47 28.33
CA THR A 372 14.09 -51.54 27.41
C THR A 372 13.06 -51.11 26.36
N GLY A 373 12.61 -49.85 26.37
CA GLY A 373 11.59 -49.31 25.48
C GLY A 373 12.07 -49.05 24.04
N ALA A 374 13.38 -49.01 23.80
CA ALA A 374 13.96 -48.96 22.45
C ALA A 374 14.03 -50.38 21.88
N THR A 375 12.93 -50.86 21.30
CA THR A 375 12.78 -52.27 20.89
C THR A 375 13.21 -52.55 19.45
N ALA A 376 13.64 -51.53 18.71
CA ALA A 376 14.08 -51.63 17.32
C ALA A 376 15.48 -51.05 17.09
N THR A 377 16.11 -51.46 15.98
CA THR A 377 17.45 -51.03 15.57
C THR A 377 17.58 -49.50 15.56
N ASN A 378 18.66 -48.98 16.13
CA ASN A 378 18.95 -47.53 16.18
C ASN A 378 17.90 -46.64 16.87
N ALA A 379 16.91 -47.21 17.59
CA ALA A 379 15.86 -46.44 18.26
C ALA A 379 16.31 -45.79 19.58
N ILE A 380 15.65 -44.69 19.93
CA ILE A 380 15.84 -43.90 21.16
C ILE A 380 14.52 -43.91 21.94
N ALA A 381 14.52 -44.31 23.22
CA ALA A 381 13.35 -44.33 24.09
C ALA A 381 13.67 -43.79 25.49
N ILE A 382 13.25 -42.55 25.77
CA ILE A 382 13.63 -41.76 26.94
C ILE A 382 12.40 -41.42 27.77
N GLY A 383 12.37 -41.84 29.03
CA GLY A 383 11.28 -41.52 29.97
C GLY A 383 10.34 -42.70 30.25
N PRO A 384 9.44 -42.55 31.25
CA PRO A 384 8.58 -43.63 31.71
C PRO A 384 7.57 -44.04 30.63
N ASP A 385 7.42 -45.33 30.41
CA ASP A 385 6.58 -45.90 29.34
C ASP A 385 6.90 -45.38 27.91
N ALA A 386 8.07 -44.77 27.70
CA ALA A 386 8.54 -44.42 26.36
C ALA A 386 8.92 -45.68 25.55
N ARG A 387 8.51 -45.73 24.29
CA ARG A 387 8.59 -46.91 23.40
C ARG A 387 9.01 -46.47 21.99
N GLY A 388 10.27 -46.72 21.63
CA GLY A 388 10.81 -46.53 20.29
C GLY A 388 10.78 -47.87 19.54
N GLN A 389 9.72 -48.13 18.78
CA GLN A 389 9.47 -49.45 18.18
C GLN A 389 9.82 -49.52 16.68
N LEU A 390 10.03 -48.38 16.02
CA LEU A 390 10.49 -48.31 14.63
C LEU A 390 12.02 -48.18 14.57
N GLU A 391 12.63 -48.66 13.49
CA GLU A 391 14.04 -48.37 13.22
C GLU A 391 14.32 -46.86 13.23
N SER A 392 15.45 -46.45 13.80
CA SER A 392 15.90 -45.05 13.89
C SER A 392 14.88 -44.07 14.51
N SER A 393 13.94 -44.56 15.32
CA SER A 393 12.90 -43.74 15.95
C SER A 393 13.35 -43.02 17.21
N VAL A 394 12.60 -41.98 17.59
CA VAL A 394 12.84 -41.17 18.78
C VAL A 394 11.54 -41.07 19.58
N ALA A 395 11.51 -41.59 20.80
CA ALA A 395 10.40 -41.49 21.74
C ALA A 395 10.91 -40.83 23.04
N ILE A 396 10.42 -39.63 23.38
CA ILE A 396 10.92 -38.85 24.54
C ILE A 396 9.76 -38.28 25.37
N GLY A 397 9.51 -38.83 26.55
CA GLY A 397 8.54 -38.30 27.51
C GLY A 397 7.90 -39.36 28.39
N HIS A 398 6.69 -39.08 28.86
CA HIS A 398 5.86 -40.01 29.62
C HIS A 398 4.82 -40.68 28.72
N ASN A 399 4.76 -42.01 28.69
CA ASN A 399 3.78 -42.81 27.92
C ASN A 399 3.80 -42.45 26.42
N VAL A 400 4.99 -42.47 25.82
CA VAL A 400 5.27 -41.99 24.45
C VAL A 400 5.55 -43.17 23.54
N THR A 401 4.93 -43.25 22.36
CA THR A 401 5.14 -44.39 21.45
C THR A 401 5.44 -43.96 20.01
N ALA A 402 6.59 -44.37 19.48
CA ALA A 402 6.84 -44.42 18.04
C ALA A 402 6.51 -45.84 17.55
N ILE A 403 5.32 -46.01 16.96
CA ILE A 403 4.64 -47.32 16.76
C ILE A 403 5.17 -48.06 15.54
N MET A 404 5.41 -49.37 15.68
CA MET A 404 5.65 -50.31 14.58
C MET A 404 4.41 -51.17 14.28
N THR A 405 4.34 -51.67 13.04
CA THR A 405 3.38 -52.65 12.49
C THR A 405 1.99 -52.07 12.15
N PRO A 406 1.71 -51.81 10.85
CA PRO A 406 0.35 -51.79 10.36
C PRO A 406 -0.30 -53.17 10.52
N PRO A 407 -1.65 -53.27 10.63
CA PRO A 407 -2.34 -54.55 10.48
C PRO A 407 -2.05 -55.13 9.08
N GLY A 408 -1.40 -56.31 9.01
CA GLY A 408 -1.10 -57.00 7.75
C GLY A 408 0.36 -57.35 7.51
N GLY A 409 1.32 -56.83 8.29
CA GLY A 409 2.72 -57.28 8.24
C GLY A 409 3.49 -56.94 6.95
N LEU A 410 3.12 -55.86 6.27
CA LEU A 410 3.88 -55.32 5.14
C LEU A 410 5.24 -54.78 5.56
N ASP A 411 6.22 -54.87 4.65
CA ASP A 411 7.63 -54.57 4.91
C ASP A 411 7.86 -53.10 5.30
N ALA A 412 8.65 -52.88 6.36
CA ALA A 412 8.77 -51.61 7.06
C ALA A 412 10.14 -50.93 6.86
N THR A 413 10.70 -51.06 5.65
CA THR A 413 12.04 -50.65 5.22
C THR A 413 12.30 -49.13 5.15
N GLY A 414 11.66 -48.35 6.03
CA GLY A 414 11.74 -46.87 6.10
C GLY A 414 11.43 -46.31 7.48
N GLY A 415 12.15 -46.75 8.52
CA GLY A 415 11.96 -46.29 9.90
C GLY A 415 12.51 -44.87 10.17
N GLY A 416 11.82 -44.11 11.03
CA GLY A 416 12.24 -42.76 11.44
C GLY A 416 11.18 -41.90 12.13
N GLY A 417 10.30 -42.50 12.94
CA GLY A 417 9.22 -41.75 13.64
C GLY A 417 9.73 -41.01 14.89
N VAL A 418 9.26 -39.79 15.13
CA VAL A 418 9.65 -38.91 16.26
C VAL A 418 8.43 -38.56 17.11
N ALA A 419 8.36 -39.06 18.33
CA ALA A 419 7.35 -38.73 19.35
C ALA A 419 8.01 -38.07 20.57
N ILE A 420 7.57 -36.88 20.97
CA ILE A 420 8.16 -36.09 22.06
C ILE A 420 7.04 -35.43 22.87
N GLY A 421 7.07 -35.55 24.20
CA GLY A 421 6.07 -34.98 25.11
C GLY A 421 5.00 -35.99 25.55
N LYS A 422 4.30 -35.70 26.66
CA LYS A 422 3.43 -36.66 27.37
C LYS A 422 2.31 -37.21 26.49
N ASP A 423 2.11 -38.52 26.52
CA ASP A 423 1.06 -39.25 25.77
C ASP A 423 1.12 -39.03 24.24
N SER A 424 2.29 -38.67 23.68
CA SER A 424 2.45 -38.47 22.23
C SER A 424 2.70 -39.79 21.47
N SER A 425 2.25 -39.84 20.22
CA SER A 425 2.24 -41.06 19.40
C SER A 425 2.57 -40.77 17.93
N ALA A 426 3.70 -41.32 17.45
CA ALA A 426 4.18 -41.14 16.07
C ALA A 426 4.19 -42.45 15.28
N PHE A 427 3.98 -42.35 13.98
CA PHE A 427 4.03 -43.45 13.02
C PHE A 427 5.26 -43.33 12.09
N ILE A 428 5.35 -44.18 11.07
CA ILE A 428 6.47 -44.33 10.13
C ILE A 428 6.88 -42.97 9.53
N GLY A 429 8.08 -42.47 9.85
CA GLY A 429 8.58 -41.17 9.38
C GLY A 429 7.75 -39.95 9.83
N GLY A 430 6.79 -40.11 10.74
CA GLY A 430 5.96 -39.04 11.27
C GLY A 430 6.58 -38.33 12.47
N VAL A 431 6.10 -37.13 12.76
CA VAL A 431 6.54 -36.28 13.88
C VAL A 431 5.33 -35.96 14.78
N SER A 432 5.49 -36.11 16.09
CA SER A 432 4.47 -35.82 17.12
C SER A 432 5.13 -35.15 18.32
N VAL A 433 4.95 -33.84 18.49
CA VAL A 433 5.67 -33.05 19.51
C VAL A 433 4.71 -32.25 20.39
N GLY A 434 4.46 -32.72 21.60
CA GLY A 434 3.67 -32.03 22.62
C GLY A 434 2.90 -33.00 23.52
N THR A 435 1.82 -32.53 24.14
CA THR A 435 1.00 -33.36 25.04
C THR A 435 -0.22 -33.90 24.29
N ASN A 436 -0.40 -35.23 24.30
CA ASN A 436 -1.45 -35.93 23.54
C ASN A 436 -1.41 -35.60 22.02
N ALA A 437 -0.18 -35.43 21.49
CA ALA A 437 0.08 -35.17 20.08
C ALA A 437 0.18 -36.50 19.31
N THR A 438 -0.66 -36.73 18.29
CA THR A 438 -0.72 -37.99 17.53
C THR A 438 -0.65 -37.75 16.01
N SER A 439 0.29 -38.41 15.31
CA SER A 439 0.46 -38.28 13.85
C SER A 439 -0.50 -39.13 13.01
N GLY A 440 -1.25 -40.05 13.63
CA GLY A 440 -2.08 -41.03 12.92
C GLY A 440 -1.27 -42.09 12.17
N MET A 441 -1.95 -43.12 11.65
CA MET A 441 -1.33 -44.25 10.93
C MET A 441 -1.06 -43.92 9.45
N ILE A 442 -0.35 -42.83 9.18
CA ILE A 442 0.05 -42.39 7.83
C ILE A 442 1.51 -41.93 7.85
N PRO A 443 2.34 -42.30 6.85
CA PRO A 443 3.73 -41.86 6.80
C PRO A 443 3.90 -40.34 6.64
N HIS A 444 4.98 -39.80 7.20
CA HIS A 444 5.38 -38.38 7.06
C HIS A 444 4.36 -37.35 7.59
N ALA A 445 3.49 -37.74 8.53
CA ALA A 445 2.52 -36.87 9.16
C ALA A 445 3.12 -36.06 10.32
N VAL A 446 2.76 -34.78 10.47
CA VAL A 446 3.34 -33.86 11.47
C VAL A 446 2.26 -33.31 12.41
N SER A 447 2.29 -33.75 13.68
CA SER A 447 1.46 -33.26 14.78
C SER A 447 2.32 -32.49 15.80
N ILE A 448 1.95 -31.26 16.17
CA ILE A 448 2.71 -30.46 17.15
C ILE A 448 1.74 -29.69 18.07
N GLY A 449 1.85 -29.87 19.39
CA GLY A 449 1.17 -29.05 20.39
C GLY A 449 0.34 -29.84 21.41
N TYR A 450 -0.77 -29.26 21.88
CA TYR A 450 -1.65 -29.88 22.89
C TYR A 450 -2.87 -30.51 22.22
N ASN A 451 -3.28 -31.72 22.62
CA ASN A 451 -4.43 -32.46 22.07
C ASN A 451 -4.49 -32.47 20.53
N THR A 452 -3.34 -32.50 19.86
CA THR A 452 -3.25 -32.29 18.41
C THR A 452 -3.20 -33.63 17.67
N VAL A 453 -4.20 -33.93 16.86
CA VAL A 453 -4.46 -35.29 16.35
C VAL A 453 -4.69 -35.31 14.85
N ILE A 454 -3.91 -36.12 14.13
CA ILE A 454 -4.20 -36.49 12.74
C ILE A 454 -5.03 -37.78 12.77
N ASN A 455 -6.35 -37.64 12.59
CA ASN A 455 -7.33 -38.70 12.83
C ASN A 455 -7.71 -39.42 11.53
N THR A 456 -7.05 -40.54 11.26
CA THR A 456 -7.28 -41.35 10.05
C THR A 456 -7.29 -42.84 10.39
N ALA A 457 -8.26 -43.57 9.84
CA ALA A 457 -8.27 -45.02 9.83
C ALA A 457 -6.99 -45.58 9.16
N PRO A 458 -6.52 -46.78 9.53
CA PRO A 458 -5.34 -47.39 8.90
C PRO A 458 -5.66 -47.69 7.44
N TYR A 459 -4.94 -47.03 6.52
CA TYR A 459 -5.11 -47.26 5.09
C TYR A 459 -4.05 -48.25 4.59
N ILE A 460 -4.50 -49.47 4.31
CA ILE A 460 -3.75 -50.43 3.50
C ILE A 460 -4.03 -50.05 2.03
N ASP A 461 -3.02 -49.59 1.31
CA ASP A 461 -3.07 -49.47 -0.16
C ASP A 461 -2.83 -50.88 -0.74
N PRO A 462 -3.82 -51.51 -1.43
CA PRO A 462 -3.63 -52.83 -2.01
C PRO A 462 -2.72 -52.82 -3.24
N ASP A 463 -2.62 -51.68 -3.92
CA ASP A 463 -2.08 -51.55 -5.28
C ASP A 463 -0.76 -50.77 -5.33
N ASN A 464 -0.39 -50.10 -4.23
CA ASN A 464 0.88 -49.37 -4.04
C ASN A 464 1.14 -48.29 -5.10
N THR A 465 0.10 -47.56 -5.51
CA THR A 465 0.19 -46.54 -6.58
C THR A 465 0.14 -45.09 -6.09
N GLN A 466 -0.17 -44.82 -4.81
CA GLN A 466 -0.27 -43.45 -4.30
C GLN A 466 0.55 -43.20 -3.03
N GLN A 467 1.70 -42.54 -3.20
CA GLN A 467 2.49 -41.94 -2.12
C GLN A 467 1.71 -40.79 -1.44
N LYS A 468 0.81 -41.14 -0.50
CA LYS A 468 0.05 -40.16 0.28
C LYS A 468 0.89 -39.65 1.45
N ILE A 469 1.46 -38.46 1.28
CA ILE A 469 2.14 -37.70 2.35
C ILE A 469 1.14 -37.44 3.48
N GLY A 470 1.61 -37.51 4.73
CA GLY A 470 0.82 -37.22 5.91
C GLY A 470 0.27 -35.79 5.96
N GLY A 471 -0.69 -35.57 6.87
CA GLY A 471 -1.20 -34.23 7.16
C GLY A 471 -0.25 -33.42 8.05
N ILE A 472 -0.56 -32.14 8.20
CA ILE A 472 0.03 -31.25 9.21
C ILE A 472 -1.07 -30.84 10.18
N ALA A 473 -0.78 -30.87 11.48
CA ALA A 473 -1.63 -30.43 12.57
C ALA A 473 -0.76 -29.71 13.62
N ILE A 474 -0.97 -28.41 13.85
CA ILE A 474 -0.12 -27.61 14.75
C ILE A 474 -0.95 -26.68 15.64
N GLY A 475 -0.91 -26.86 16.96
CA GLY A 475 -1.40 -25.88 17.94
C GLY A 475 -2.08 -26.47 19.18
N ASP A 476 -3.30 -26.03 19.47
CA ASP A 476 -4.08 -26.49 20.63
C ASP A 476 -5.43 -27.08 20.19
N ASN A 477 -5.71 -28.32 20.58
CA ASN A 477 -6.93 -29.05 20.25
C ASN A 477 -7.20 -29.11 18.73
N VAL A 478 -6.12 -29.24 17.93
CA VAL A 478 -6.16 -29.22 16.46
C VAL A 478 -6.36 -30.63 15.91
N VAL A 479 -7.35 -30.80 15.03
CA VAL A 479 -7.66 -32.09 14.37
C VAL A 479 -7.43 -31.99 12.87
N SER A 480 -6.68 -32.92 12.28
CA SER A 480 -6.45 -32.98 10.83
C SER A 480 -6.61 -34.40 10.27
N LYS A 481 -6.47 -34.54 8.95
CA LYS A 481 -6.50 -35.82 8.22
C LYS A 481 -5.38 -35.89 7.18
N SER A 482 -5.32 -37.01 6.44
CA SER A 482 -4.42 -37.24 5.31
C SER A 482 -4.32 -36.00 4.42
N GLN A 483 -3.10 -35.55 4.14
CA GLN A 483 -2.82 -34.51 3.15
C GLN A 483 -3.47 -33.13 3.44
N SER A 484 -4.06 -32.92 4.63
CA SER A 484 -4.62 -31.65 5.08
C SER A 484 -3.66 -30.91 6.02
N VAL A 485 -3.66 -29.58 5.97
CA VAL A 485 -2.94 -28.70 6.90
C VAL A 485 -3.96 -28.06 7.85
N ALA A 486 -3.77 -28.23 9.16
CA ALA A 486 -4.56 -27.57 10.20
C ALA A 486 -3.62 -26.87 11.19
N ILE A 487 -3.81 -25.56 11.43
CA ILE A 487 -2.93 -24.77 12.32
C ILE A 487 -3.76 -23.81 13.18
N GLY A 488 -3.55 -23.81 14.50
CA GLY A 488 -4.10 -22.80 15.42
C GLY A 488 -4.76 -23.38 16.68
N VAL A 489 -6.00 -23.02 16.96
CA VAL A 489 -6.71 -23.41 18.20
C VAL A 489 -8.11 -23.93 17.85
N ASN A 490 -8.47 -25.13 18.32
CA ASN A 490 -9.70 -25.84 17.92
C ASN A 490 -9.84 -26.09 16.39
N ALA A 491 -8.76 -25.88 15.62
CA ALA A 491 -8.78 -25.94 14.16
C ALA A 491 -9.00 -27.39 13.68
N THR A 492 -10.07 -27.62 12.92
CA THR A 492 -10.58 -28.96 12.61
C THR A 492 -10.73 -29.17 11.09
N SER A 493 -10.02 -30.15 10.54
CA SER A 493 -10.18 -30.64 9.17
C SER A 493 -10.78 -32.05 9.17
N VAL A 494 -12.03 -32.19 8.73
CA VAL A 494 -12.78 -33.46 8.71
C VAL A 494 -12.59 -34.24 7.40
N GLY A 495 -12.10 -33.61 6.33
CA GLY A 495 -11.71 -34.24 5.08
C GLY A 495 -10.23 -34.06 4.73
N LYS A 496 -9.84 -34.54 3.54
CA LYS A 496 -8.46 -34.51 3.00
C LYS A 496 -8.17 -33.23 2.21
N TYR A 497 -6.89 -32.92 1.98
CA TYR A 497 -6.43 -31.79 1.14
C TYR A 497 -6.87 -30.38 1.60
N ASN A 498 -7.37 -30.23 2.83
CA ASN A 498 -7.85 -28.95 3.34
C ASN A 498 -6.69 -28.07 3.81
N VAL A 499 -6.90 -26.75 3.82
CA VAL A 499 -6.02 -25.76 4.44
C VAL A 499 -6.82 -24.99 5.49
N VAL A 500 -6.64 -25.34 6.76
CA VAL A 500 -7.39 -24.81 7.91
C VAL A 500 -6.44 -24.00 8.81
N MET A 501 -6.72 -22.72 9.03
CA MET A 501 -5.83 -21.85 9.83
C MET A 501 -6.58 -20.86 10.72
N GLY A 502 -6.27 -20.87 12.02
CA GLY A 502 -6.74 -19.90 13.00
C GLY A 502 -7.48 -20.53 14.18
N THR A 503 -8.54 -19.88 14.66
CA THR A 503 -9.20 -20.23 15.92
C THR A 503 -10.66 -20.63 15.68
N ASP A 504 -11.11 -21.76 16.24
CA ASP A 504 -12.47 -22.31 16.06
C ASP A 504 -12.84 -22.54 14.58
N THR A 505 -11.85 -22.87 13.75
CA THR A 505 -12.00 -23.03 12.29
C THR A 505 -12.34 -24.47 11.92
N ILE A 506 -13.36 -24.69 11.08
CA ILE A 506 -13.83 -26.05 10.74
C ILE A 506 -13.98 -26.22 9.22
N ALA A 507 -13.15 -27.06 8.61
CA ALA A 507 -13.34 -27.55 7.24
C ALA A 507 -13.98 -28.95 7.28
N ASN A 508 -15.27 -29.04 6.96
CA ASN A 508 -15.96 -30.32 6.97
C ASN A 508 -15.76 -31.13 5.67
N GLY A 509 -15.53 -30.47 4.53
CA GLY A 509 -15.32 -31.08 3.21
C GLY A 509 -13.90 -31.59 2.99
N GLU A 510 -13.60 -31.96 1.74
CA GLU A 510 -12.22 -32.11 1.23
C GLU A 510 -11.85 -30.86 0.39
N ARG A 511 -10.55 -30.61 0.20
CA ARG A 511 -9.99 -29.48 -0.60
C ARG A 511 -10.43 -28.06 -0.18
N ASP A 512 -11.00 -27.90 1.00
CA ASP A 512 -11.50 -26.62 1.51
C ASP A 512 -10.36 -25.73 2.04
N ILE A 513 -10.45 -24.41 1.83
CA ILE A 513 -9.56 -23.39 2.43
C ILE A 513 -10.36 -22.61 3.47
N VAL A 514 -10.08 -22.81 4.76
CA VAL A 514 -10.84 -22.23 5.89
C VAL A 514 -9.90 -21.47 6.82
N ILE A 515 -9.90 -20.14 6.75
CA ILE A 515 -8.90 -19.28 7.42
C ILE A 515 -9.58 -18.15 8.20
N GLY A 516 -9.36 -18.08 9.52
CA GLY A 516 -9.84 -16.95 10.34
C GLY A 516 -10.16 -17.31 11.79
N ASN A 517 -11.22 -16.69 12.32
CA ASN A 517 -11.76 -16.99 13.65
C ASN A 517 -13.24 -17.36 13.52
N GLY A 518 -13.62 -18.58 13.90
CA GLY A 518 -14.96 -19.12 13.69
C GLY A 518 -15.32 -19.35 12.21
N ALA A 519 -14.34 -19.44 11.32
CA ALA A 519 -14.59 -19.70 9.89
C ALA A 519 -14.97 -21.17 9.66
N VAL A 520 -15.97 -21.43 8.84
CA VAL A 520 -16.52 -22.78 8.61
C VAL A 520 -16.74 -23.03 7.12
N SER A 521 -16.34 -24.20 6.65
CA SER A 521 -16.91 -24.85 5.45
C SER A 521 -17.80 -26.00 5.90
N GLN A 522 -19.05 -26.02 5.45
CA GLN A 522 -20.00 -27.10 5.75
C GLN A 522 -19.92 -28.20 4.69
N ARG A 523 -20.23 -29.44 5.07
CA ARG A 523 -20.19 -30.60 4.17
C ARG A 523 -21.56 -31.25 4.03
N GLN A 524 -21.99 -31.41 2.78
CA GLN A 524 -22.91 -32.49 2.41
C GLN A 524 -22.21 -33.54 1.51
N ASN A 525 -21.37 -33.12 0.55
CA ASN A 525 -20.71 -34.01 -0.41
C ASN A 525 -19.19 -34.18 -0.16
N ALA A 526 -18.60 -35.25 -0.70
CA ALA A 526 -17.16 -35.53 -0.56
C ALA A 526 -16.30 -34.56 -1.40
N ASP A 527 -16.69 -34.30 -2.65
CA ASP A 527 -15.99 -33.40 -3.57
C ASP A 527 -16.32 -31.92 -3.32
N SER A 528 -16.03 -31.45 -2.10
CA SER A 528 -15.97 -30.03 -1.79
C SER A 528 -14.68 -29.40 -2.32
N TYR A 529 -14.67 -28.07 -2.38
CA TYR A 529 -13.51 -27.20 -2.62
C TYR A 529 -13.90 -25.75 -2.29
N ASN A 530 -14.46 -25.55 -1.09
CA ASN A 530 -14.97 -24.26 -0.63
C ASN A 530 -13.84 -23.36 -0.11
N ILE A 531 -14.06 -22.04 -0.14
CA ILE A 531 -13.16 -21.04 0.45
C ILE A 531 -13.94 -20.25 1.50
N ALA A 532 -13.51 -20.26 2.76
CA ALA A 532 -14.10 -19.50 3.87
C ALA A 532 -12.99 -18.70 4.58
N ILE A 533 -12.84 -17.41 4.25
CA ILE A 533 -11.74 -16.58 4.74
C ILE A 533 -12.28 -15.35 5.50
N GLY A 534 -12.11 -15.32 6.81
CA GLY A 534 -12.43 -14.19 7.68
C GLY A 534 -13.03 -14.58 9.03
N ARG A 535 -13.48 -13.59 9.80
CA ARG A 535 -14.13 -13.81 11.10
C ARG A 535 -15.58 -14.25 10.89
N ALA A 536 -15.95 -15.45 11.34
CA ALA A 536 -17.26 -16.06 11.12
C ALA A 536 -17.69 -16.14 9.64
N ALA A 537 -16.73 -16.34 8.73
CA ALA A 537 -17.03 -16.65 7.33
C ALA A 537 -17.58 -18.08 7.22
N ASN A 538 -18.79 -18.25 6.68
CA ASN A 538 -19.48 -19.54 6.55
C ASN A 538 -19.71 -19.89 5.08
N ALA A 539 -18.91 -20.82 4.56
CA ALA A 539 -19.13 -21.46 3.27
C ALA A 539 -20.08 -22.65 3.44
N SER A 540 -21.39 -22.39 3.32
CA SER A 540 -22.49 -23.30 3.68
C SER A 540 -23.21 -23.86 2.45
N ALA A 541 -22.48 -24.09 1.36
CA ALA A 541 -23.05 -24.60 0.13
C ALA A 541 -23.48 -26.08 0.23
N ASN A 542 -24.69 -26.39 -0.26
CA ASN A 542 -25.19 -27.77 -0.35
C ASN A 542 -24.33 -28.68 -1.26
N ALA A 543 -23.51 -28.10 -2.15
CA ALA A 543 -22.37 -28.76 -2.80
C ALA A 543 -21.30 -27.71 -3.17
N ALA A 544 -20.07 -28.18 -3.44
CA ALA A 544 -18.95 -27.60 -4.22
C ALA A 544 -18.83 -26.07 -4.50
N ALA A 545 -17.57 -25.65 -4.65
CA ALA A 545 -17.15 -24.41 -5.33
C ALA A 545 -17.51 -23.05 -4.70
N SER A 546 -18.03 -22.99 -3.46
CA SER A 546 -18.47 -21.71 -2.88
C SER A 546 -17.35 -20.91 -2.20
N VAL A 547 -17.44 -19.57 -2.25
CA VAL A 547 -16.38 -18.64 -1.82
C VAL A 547 -16.96 -17.56 -0.90
N ALA A 548 -16.72 -17.66 0.40
CA ALA A 548 -17.12 -16.70 1.44
C ALA A 548 -15.88 -15.96 1.98
N ILE A 549 -15.65 -14.70 1.58
CA ILE A 549 -14.46 -13.92 1.96
C ILE A 549 -14.86 -12.61 2.65
N GLY A 550 -14.78 -12.57 3.97
CA GLY A 550 -15.07 -11.40 4.78
C GLY A 550 -15.42 -11.73 6.23
N MET A 551 -15.77 -10.69 6.99
CA MET A 551 -16.34 -10.85 8.33
C MET A 551 -17.86 -11.10 8.20
N ASP A 552 -18.35 -12.16 8.84
CA ASP A 552 -19.76 -12.61 8.83
C ASP A 552 -20.34 -12.90 7.43
N THR A 553 -19.51 -13.30 6.45
CA THR A 553 -19.96 -13.68 5.08
C THR A 553 -20.65 -15.04 5.05
N LEU A 554 -21.65 -15.18 4.17
CA LEU A 554 -22.42 -16.41 3.99
C LEU A 554 -22.56 -16.79 2.51
N THR A 555 -22.23 -18.03 2.17
CA THR A 555 -22.68 -18.68 0.93
C THR A 555 -23.57 -19.86 1.30
N ASN A 556 -24.73 -20.03 0.67
CA ASN A 556 -25.65 -21.14 0.97
C ASN A 556 -25.84 -22.13 -0.21
N ASN A 557 -25.12 -21.92 -1.32
CA ASN A 557 -25.38 -22.65 -2.56
C ASN A 557 -24.12 -22.92 -3.38
N THR A 558 -24.22 -23.88 -4.31
CA THR A 558 -23.11 -24.32 -5.17
C THR A 558 -22.59 -23.17 -6.02
N SER A 559 -21.26 -23.06 -6.15
CA SER A 559 -20.55 -21.99 -6.87
C SER A 559 -20.85 -20.56 -6.39
N ALA A 560 -21.57 -20.38 -5.28
CA ALA A 560 -21.96 -19.05 -4.81
C ALA A 560 -20.76 -18.31 -4.21
N THR A 561 -20.62 -17.02 -4.53
CA THR A 561 -19.47 -16.17 -4.15
C THR A 561 -19.93 -14.96 -3.34
N ALA A 562 -19.58 -14.86 -2.07
CA ALA A 562 -19.87 -13.74 -1.19
C ALA A 562 -18.58 -13.08 -0.69
N VAL A 563 -18.33 -11.82 -1.05
CA VAL A 563 -17.11 -11.08 -0.70
C VAL A 563 -17.44 -9.72 -0.11
N GLY A 564 -16.91 -9.43 1.08
CA GLY A 564 -17.17 -8.19 1.84
C GLY A 564 -18.00 -8.43 3.10
N ARG A 565 -17.92 -7.49 4.07
CA ARG A 565 -18.51 -7.71 5.41
C ARG A 565 -20.01 -7.97 5.33
N SER A 566 -20.45 -9.10 5.89
CA SER A 566 -21.85 -9.54 5.92
C SER A 566 -22.50 -9.72 4.54
N ALA A 567 -21.72 -9.92 3.47
CA ALA A 567 -22.25 -10.30 2.16
C ALA A 567 -22.87 -11.71 2.18
N GLN A 568 -23.93 -11.91 1.39
CA GLN A 568 -24.68 -13.17 1.32
C GLN A 568 -24.92 -13.58 -0.13
N ALA A 569 -24.49 -14.79 -0.51
CA ALA A 569 -24.78 -15.38 -1.82
C ALA A 569 -25.58 -16.68 -1.60
N ASN A 570 -26.90 -16.56 -1.70
CA ASN A 570 -27.87 -17.58 -1.32
C ASN A 570 -28.41 -18.38 -2.52
N GLY A 571 -28.37 -17.81 -3.73
CA GLY A 571 -28.76 -18.50 -4.97
C GLY A 571 -27.66 -19.39 -5.54
N LEU A 572 -28.04 -20.40 -6.32
CA LEU A 572 -27.11 -21.24 -7.08
C LEU A 572 -26.33 -20.38 -8.08
N ASN A 573 -25.01 -20.53 -8.17
CA ASN A 573 -24.13 -19.70 -9.02
C ASN A 573 -24.25 -18.17 -8.78
N SER A 574 -24.73 -17.73 -7.61
CA SER A 574 -24.92 -16.30 -7.31
C SER A 574 -23.64 -15.60 -6.83
N ALA A 575 -23.55 -14.28 -7.01
CA ALA A 575 -22.36 -13.50 -6.65
C ALA A 575 -22.70 -12.18 -5.93
N ALA A 576 -22.26 -12.05 -4.67
CA ALA A 576 -22.49 -10.89 -3.80
C ALA A 576 -21.16 -10.20 -3.43
N PHE A 577 -20.99 -8.94 -3.81
CA PHE A 577 -19.78 -8.15 -3.60
C PHE A 577 -20.08 -6.82 -2.87
N GLY A 578 -19.75 -6.72 -1.58
CA GLY A 578 -19.83 -5.46 -0.83
C GLY A 578 -20.25 -5.60 0.64
N TYR A 579 -20.56 -4.48 1.29
CA TYR A 579 -21.10 -4.50 2.66
C TYR A 579 -22.59 -4.83 2.61
N LYS A 580 -22.99 -5.99 3.17
CA LYS A 580 -24.37 -6.50 3.13
C LYS A 580 -24.97 -6.60 1.72
N ALA A 581 -24.15 -6.85 0.69
CA ALA A 581 -24.67 -7.27 -0.61
C ALA A 581 -25.37 -8.63 -0.48
N ALA A 582 -26.54 -8.80 -1.12
CA ALA A 582 -27.35 -10.01 -1.04
C ALA A 582 -27.74 -10.48 -2.45
N ALA A 583 -27.14 -11.58 -2.91
CA ALA A 583 -27.48 -12.25 -4.17
C ALA A 583 -28.31 -13.50 -3.83
N ASN A 584 -29.63 -13.35 -3.89
CA ASN A 584 -30.59 -14.33 -3.39
C ASN A 584 -31.15 -15.24 -4.48
N GLY A 585 -31.31 -14.74 -5.71
CA GLY A 585 -31.79 -15.54 -6.84
C GLY A 585 -30.69 -16.42 -7.47
N THR A 586 -31.08 -17.51 -8.13
CA THR A 586 -30.15 -18.32 -8.94
C THR A 586 -29.55 -17.49 -10.07
N ALA A 587 -28.24 -17.65 -10.31
CA ALA A 587 -27.42 -16.86 -11.24
C ALA A 587 -27.48 -15.33 -11.03
N SER A 588 -27.89 -14.85 -9.85
CA SER A 588 -27.98 -13.42 -9.55
C SER A 588 -26.64 -12.78 -9.18
N VAL A 589 -26.49 -11.48 -9.46
CA VAL A 589 -25.31 -10.68 -9.13
C VAL A 589 -25.73 -9.46 -8.32
N ALA A 590 -25.19 -9.29 -7.11
CA ALA A 590 -25.41 -8.13 -6.25
C ALA A 590 -24.06 -7.46 -5.90
N GLN A 591 -23.79 -6.27 -6.41
CA GLN A 591 -22.52 -5.56 -6.22
C GLN A 591 -22.73 -4.15 -5.67
N GLY A 592 -22.50 -3.95 -4.38
CA GLY A 592 -22.65 -2.65 -3.71
C GLY A 592 -22.78 -2.71 -2.19
N GLU A 593 -22.97 -1.55 -1.57
CA GLU A 593 -23.46 -1.47 -0.19
C GLU A 593 -24.97 -1.76 -0.20
N LEU A 594 -25.44 -2.79 0.50
CA LEU A 594 -26.86 -3.14 0.59
C LEU A 594 -27.57 -3.38 -0.76
N SER A 595 -26.83 -3.77 -1.82
CA SER A 595 -27.42 -4.21 -3.10
C SER A 595 -28.16 -5.54 -2.92
N ASN A 596 -29.39 -5.66 -3.43
CA ASN A 596 -30.25 -6.83 -3.30
C ASN A 596 -30.68 -7.37 -4.67
N ALA A 597 -30.32 -8.60 -5.01
CA ALA A 597 -30.70 -9.27 -6.25
C ALA A 597 -31.50 -10.54 -5.90
N THR A 598 -32.83 -10.46 -5.86
CA THR A 598 -33.71 -11.59 -5.47
C THR A 598 -34.26 -12.39 -6.64
N GLY A 599 -34.33 -11.79 -7.83
CA GLY A 599 -34.80 -12.48 -9.03
C GLY A 599 -33.81 -13.52 -9.56
N GLU A 600 -34.31 -14.56 -10.21
CA GLU A 600 -33.46 -15.46 -10.99
C GLU A 600 -32.83 -14.69 -12.18
N HIS A 601 -31.56 -14.93 -12.49
CA HIS A 601 -30.77 -14.18 -13.48
C HIS A 601 -30.70 -12.65 -13.25
N SER A 602 -31.02 -12.16 -12.05
CA SER A 602 -31.08 -10.72 -11.75
C SER A 602 -29.72 -10.07 -11.46
N VAL A 603 -29.58 -8.79 -11.77
CA VAL A 603 -28.33 -8.02 -11.62
C VAL A 603 -28.61 -6.71 -10.90
N ALA A 604 -28.08 -6.53 -9.68
CA ALA A 604 -28.18 -5.32 -8.86
C ALA A 604 -26.79 -4.72 -8.59
N ILE A 605 -26.41 -3.63 -9.27
CA ILE A 605 -25.07 -3.02 -9.19
C ILE A 605 -25.18 -1.56 -8.73
N GLY A 606 -24.81 -1.31 -7.48
CA GLY A 606 -24.78 0.01 -6.85
C GLY A 606 -25.21 0.00 -5.38
N SER A 607 -25.04 1.11 -4.67
CA SER A 607 -25.51 1.21 -3.28
C SER A 607 -27.04 1.16 -3.25
N ARG A 608 -27.61 0.19 -2.52
CA ARG A 608 -29.07 -0.02 -2.40
C ARG A 608 -29.77 -0.20 -3.75
N ALA A 609 -29.10 -0.79 -4.73
CA ALA A 609 -29.75 -1.26 -5.96
C ALA A 609 -30.62 -2.50 -5.65
N GLU A 610 -31.83 -2.57 -6.19
CA GLU A 610 -32.76 -3.69 -6.01
C GLU A 610 -33.20 -4.28 -7.36
N ALA A 611 -32.92 -5.56 -7.57
CA ALA A 611 -33.32 -6.34 -8.75
C ALA A 611 -34.22 -7.50 -8.28
N ALA A 612 -35.53 -7.27 -8.27
CA ALA A 612 -36.47 -8.02 -7.42
C ALA A 612 -36.95 -9.34 -8.03
N ASP A 613 -37.08 -9.40 -9.36
CA ASP A 613 -37.82 -10.42 -10.12
C ASP A 613 -36.98 -10.97 -11.29
N GLU A 614 -37.45 -12.02 -11.95
CA GLU A 614 -36.75 -12.76 -13.02
C GLU A 614 -36.15 -11.85 -14.11
N SER A 615 -34.86 -12.05 -14.42
CA SER A 615 -34.10 -11.33 -15.45
C SER A 615 -34.10 -9.79 -15.30
N THR A 616 -34.23 -9.28 -14.07
CA THR A 616 -34.15 -7.84 -13.78
C THR A 616 -32.73 -7.28 -13.79
N ILE A 617 -32.56 -6.04 -14.27
CA ILE A 617 -31.27 -5.34 -14.31
C ILE A 617 -31.40 -3.97 -13.64
N ALA A 618 -30.87 -3.82 -12.43
CA ALA A 618 -30.78 -2.59 -11.67
C ALA A 618 -29.32 -2.13 -11.57
N ILE A 619 -28.97 -0.99 -12.19
CA ILE A 619 -27.59 -0.47 -12.20
C ILE A 619 -27.59 1.02 -11.82
N GLY A 620 -27.27 1.31 -10.57
CA GLY A 620 -27.20 2.66 -10.01
C GLY A 620 -27.33 2.68 -8.49
N THR A 621 -27.14 3.86 -7.89
CA THR A 621 -27.48 4.05 -6.47
C THR A 621 -28.99 4.23 -6.35
N GLN A 622 -29.65 3.36 -5.57
CA GLN A 622 -31.11 3.30 -5.47
C GLN A 622 -31.80 3.11 -6.83
N SER A 623 -31.26 2.22 -7.67
CA SER A 623 -31.94 1.76 -8.89
C SER A 623 -32.82 0.56 -8.56
N ASP A 624 -34.10 0.61 -8.92
CA ASP A 624 -35.09 -0.41 -8.55
C ASP A 624 -35.72 -1.04 -9.80
N ALA A 625 -35.44 -2.31 -10.07
CA ALA A 625 -36.04 -3.11 -11.15
C ALA A 625 -36.95 -4.19 -10.53
N LEU A 626 -38.26 -3.97 -10.56
CA LEU A 626 -39.22 -4.59 -9.63
C LEU A 626 -40.14 -5.66 -10.25
N LYS A 627 -40.03 -5.95 -11.55
CA LYS A 627 -40.84 -6.94 -12.30
C LYS A 627 -39.99 -7.66 -13.35
N ARG A 628 -40.43 -8.84 -13.79
CA ARG A 628 -39.77 -9.65 -14.83
C ARG A 628 -39.30 -8.82 -16.03
N ASN A 629 -38.05 -9.03 -16.44
CA ASN A 629 -37.37 -8.34 -17.54
C ASN A 629 -37.26 -6.81 -17.37
N ALA A 630 -37.53 -6.24 -16.19
CA ALA A 630 -37.42 -4.80 -15.97
C ALA A 630 -35.94 -4.36 -15.91
N ILE A 631 -35.65 -3.24 -16.57
CA ILE A 631 -34.34 -2.60 -16.61
C ILE A 631 -34.45 -1.23 -15.95
N ALA A 632 -33.59 -0.94 -14.98
CA ALA A 632 -33.50 0.32 -14.24
C ALA A 632 -32.03 0.74 -14.12
N ILE A 633 -31.56 1.62 -15.00
CA ILE A 633 -30.16 2.06 -15.08
C ILE A 633 -30.07 3.57 -14.79
N GLY A 634 -29.57 3.94 -13.62
CA GLY A 634 -29.46 5.33 -13.18
C GLY A 634 -29.57 5.51 -11.66
N ILE A 635 -29.21 6.69 -11.17
CA ILE A 635 -29.41 7.03 -9.76
C ILE A 635 -30.90 7.33 -9.53
N ASN A 636 -31.54 6.65 -8.57
CA ASN A 636 -33.01 6.73 -8.34
C ASN A 636 -33.87 6.36 -9.57
N SER A 637 -33.38 5.51 -10.49
CA SER A 637 -34.18 5.01 -11.63
C SER A 637 -35.07 3.85 -11.19
N VAL A 638 -36.35 3.83 -11.58
CA VAL A 638 -37.32 2.81 -11.14
C VAL A 638 -38.05 2.20 -12.33
N SER A 639 -38.03 0.89 -12.49
CA SER A 639 -38.87 0.18 -13.46
C SER A 639 -39.76 -0.84 -12.74
N ASN A 640 -41.06 -0.56 -12.68
CA ASN A 640 -42.04 -1.32 -11.92
C ASN A 640 -43.04 -2.11 -12.79
N ALA A 641 -42.77 -2.27 -14.09
CA ALA A 641 -43.62 -3.03 -15.03
C ALA A 641 -42.83 -4.11 -15.78
N THR A 642 -43.54 -5.17 -16.21
CA THR A 642 -43.01 -6.26 -17.02
C THR A 642 -42.39 -5.70 -18.30
N ASN A 643 -41.17 -6.13 -18.64
CA ASN A 643 -40.39 -5.63 -19.79
C ASN A 643 -40.12 -4.10 -19.79
N GLY A 644 -40.34 -3.40 -18.66
CA GLY A 644 -40.20 -1.95 -18.59
C GLY A 644 -38.74 -1.47 -18.54
N VAL A 645 -38.40 -0.40 -19.28
CA VAL A 645 -37.01 0.08 -19.44
C VAL A 645 -36.87 1.53 -18.96
N ALA A 646 -36.37 1.72 -17.74
CA ALA A 646 -35.98 3.01 -17.17
C ALA A 646 -34.45 3.22 -17.28
N VAL A 647 -33.98 4.21 -18.05
CA VAL A 647 -32.54 4.47 -18.26
C VAL A 647 -32.22 5.96 -18.13
N GLY A 648 -31.87 6.40 -16.93
CA GLY A 648 -31.50 7.78 -16.62
C GLY A 648 -31.70 8.11 -15.14
N PRO A 649 -31.06 9.16 -14.59
CA PRO A 649 -31.31 9.56 -13.21
C PRO A 649 -32.78 9.95 -13.02
N GLN A 650 -33.44 9.39 -12.00
CA GLN A 650 -34.87 9.59 -11.73
C GLN A 650 -35.82 9.24 -12.90
N ALA A 651 -35.35 8.46 -13.90
CA ALA A 651 -36.22 7.89 -14.92
C ALA A 651 -37.14 6.84 -14.29
N ARG A 652 -38.44 6.83 -14.62
CA ARG A 652 -39.38 5.90 -14.01
C ARG A 652 -40.47 5.38 -14.93
N VAL A 653 -40.53 4.05 -15.05
CA VAL A 653 -41.64 3.28 -15.63
C VAL A 653 -42.51 2.77 -14.48
N TYR A 654 -43.79 3.13 -14.49
CA TYR A 654 -44.76 2.73 -13.46
C TYR A 654 -45.37 1.35 -13.77
N ASP A 655 -46.04 0.75 -12.79
CA ASP A 655 -46.59 -0.62 -12.81
C ASP A 655 -47.71 -0.87 -13.81
N THR A 656 -48.36 0.18 -14.30
CA THR A 656 -49.33 0.11 -15.41
C THR A 656 -48.66 0.01 -16.78
N ALA A 657 -47.40 0.42 -16.93
CA ALA A 657 -46.73 0.58 -18.21
C ALA A 657 -46.01 -0.69 -18.69
N GLU A 658 -46.74 -1.76 -18.99
CA GLU A 658 -46.13 -2.97 -19.59
C GLU A 658 -45.39 -2.61 -20.90
N ALA A 659 -44.15 -3.10 -21.01
CA ALA A 659 -43.19 -2.73 -22.08
C ALA A 659 -42.97 -1.22 -22.25
N GLY A 660 -43.25 -0.41 -21.22
CA GLY A 660 -43.01 1.03 -21.20
C GLY A 660 -41.53 1.38 -21.13
N VAL A 661 -41.14 2.46 -21.80
CA VAL A 661 -39.76 2.95 -21.91
C VAL A 661 -39.69 4.37 -21.36
N ALA A 662 -38.75 4.65 -20.46
CA ALA A 662 -38.46 5.96 -19.89
C ALA A 662 -36.94 6.22 -19.90
N ILE A 663 -36.45 6.98 -20.87
CA ILE A 663 -35.02 7.25 -21.05
C ILE A 663 -34.72 8.73 -20.73
N GLY A 664 -33.65 8.94 -19.99
CA GLY A 664 -33.09 10.24 -19.58
C GLY A 664 -33.69 10.82 -18.29
N LEU A 665 -33.27 12.04 -17.95
CA LEU A 665 -33.44 12.63 -16.62
C LEU A 665 -34.91 12.93 -16.30
N THR A 666 -35.43 12.42 -15.18
CA THR A 666 -36.81 12.66 -14.68
C THR A 666 -37.93 12.30 -15.67
N THR A 667 -37.69 11.40 -16.62
CA THR A 667 -38.71 10.96 -17.59
C THR A 667 -39.66 9.92 -16.95
N TYR A 668 -40.96 10.08 -17.17
CA TYR A 668 -42.03 9.26 -16.58
C TYR A 668 -42.90 8.59 -17.65
N THR A 669 -43.17 7.29 -17.48
CA THR A 669 -44.06 6.52 -18.36
C THR A 669 -45.05 5.69 -17.52
N ARG A 670 -46.35 5.86 -17.75
CA ARG A 670 -47.46 5.11 -17.13
C ARG A 670 -48.34 4.36 -18.14
N GLY A 671 -48.35 4.78 -19.41
CA GLY A 671 -49.07 4.08 -20.48
C GLY A 671 -48.37 2.79 -20.94
N THR A 672 -49.15 1.77 -21.24
CA THR A 672 -48.75 0.51 -21.88
C THR A 672 -48.05 0.80 -23.19
N ASN A 673 -46.91 0.15 -23.48
CA ASN A 673 -46.07 0.41 -24.64
C ASN A 673 -45.63 1.89 -24.82
N GLY A 674 -45.78 2.75 -23.80
CA GLY A 674 -45.40 4.16 -23.89
C GLY A 674 -43.89 4.38 -23.97
N ILE A 675 -43.43 5.38 -24.71
CA ILE A 675 -42.01 5.66 -24.97
C ILE A 675 -41.67 7.12 -24.67
N GLY A 676 -41.17 7.38 -23.47
CA GLY A 676 -40.57 8.66 -23.09
C GLY A 676 -39.06 8.65 -23.31
N ILE A 677 -38.51 9.58 -24.09
CA ILE A 677 -37.06 9.72 -24.33
C ILE A 677 -36.65 11.20 -24.21
N GLY A 678 -35.75 11.51 -23.27
CA GLY A 678 -35.18 12.85 -23.12
C GLY A 678 -35.17 13.35 -21.69
N ARG A 679 -35.78 14.50 -21.40
CA ARG A 679 -35.80 15.06 -20.03
C ARG A 679 -37.19 15.51 -19.61
N ALA A 680 -37.67 15.02 -18.47
CA ALA A 680 -38.93 15.44 -17.85
C ALA A 680 -40.16 15.28 -18.78
N ASN A 681 -40.14 14.31 -19.69
CA ASN A 681 -41.32 13.93 -20.45
C ASN A 681 -42.23 13.06 -19.57
N ASN A 682 -43.54 13.14 -19.79
CA ASN A 682 -44.56 12.37 -19.09
C ASN A 682 -45.44 11.66 -20.13
N VAL A 683 -45.57 10.34 -20.06
CA VAL A 683 -46.27 9.51 -21.05
C VAL A 683 -47.27 8.60 -20.35
N ASP A 684 -48.50 9.08 -20.21
CA ASP A 684 -49.57 8.39 -19.47
C ASP A 684 -50.57 7.66 -20.37
N GLY A 685 -50.75 8.10 -21.62
CA GLY A 685 -51.58 7.40 -22.61
C GLY A 685 -50.90 6.19 -23.24
N ASP A 686 -51.67 5.16 -23.55
CA ASP A 686 -51.17 3.89 -24.10
C ASP A 686 -50.63 4.09 -25.53
N HIS A 687 -49.55 3.39 -25.86
CA HIS A 687 -48.78 3.56 -27.10
C HIS A 687 -48.24 5.00 -27.34
N GLY A 688 -48.28 5.87 -26.32
CA GLY A 688 -47.83 7.26 -26.42
C GLY A 688 -46.31 7.38 -26.62
N ILE A 689 -45.83 8.30 -27.45
CA ILE A 689 -44.38 8.49 -27.72
C ILE A 689 -43.98 9.95 -27.49
N ALA A 690 -43.16 10.26 -26.48
CA ALA A 690 -42.66 11.62 -26.21
C ALA A 690 -41.13 11.69 -26.27
N ILE A 691 -40.60 12.29 -27.33
CA ILE A 691 -39.15 12.46 -27.58
C ILE A 691 -38.78 13.95 -27.45
N GLY A 692 -37.90 14.29 -26.50
CA GLY A 692 -37.33 15.64 -26.37
C GLY A 692 -37.27 16.17 -24.92
N THR A 693 -38.04 17.19 -24.56
CA THR A 693 -37.97 17.76 -23.18
C THR A 693 -39.25 18.43 -22.69
N GLY A 694 -39.78 17.95 -21.56
CA GLY A 694 -40.93 18.54 -20.87
C GLY A 694 -42.26 18.31 -21.57
N SER A 695 -42.38 17.34 -22.48
CA SER A 695 -43.64 17.04 -23.18
C SER A 695 -44.47 16.03 -22.40
N ASN A 696 -45.77 16.30 -22.30
CA ASN A 696 -46.77 15.54 -21.56
C ASN A 696 -47.82 14.96 -22.52
N ILE A 697 -48.02 13.64 -22.47
CA ILE A 697 -49.09 12.91 -23.15
C ILE A 697 -49.97 12.34 -22.05
N THR A 698 -51.20 12.83 -21.89
CA THR A 698 -52.09 12.45 -20.78
C THR A 698 -52.72 11.07 -20.99
N ALA A 699 -53.33 10.52 -19.95
CA ALA A 699 -53.94 9.18 -19.99
C ALA A 699 -54.98 8.99 -21.11
N ASP A 700 -55.78 10.01 -21.43
CA ASP A 700 -56.79 9.94 -22.50
C ASP A 700 -56.22 10.07 -23.94
N ALA A 701 -54.90 10.18 -24.09
CA ALA A 701 -54.23 10.52 -25.35
C ALA A 701 -53.55 9.32 -26.04
N ASP A 702 -54.19 8.15 -26.01
CA ASP A 702 -53.68 6.91 -26.62
C ASP A 702 -53.21 7.08 -28.08
N TYR A 703 -52.22 6.30 -28.49
CA TYR A 703 -51.60 6.30 -29.84
C TYR A 703 -51.04 7.66 -30.32
N SER A 704 -50.82 8.61 -29.40
CA SER A 704 -50.29 9.95 -29.73
C SER A 704 -48.77 10.02 -29.70
N ALA A 705 -48.17 10.91 -30.48
CA ALA A 705 -46.73 11.14 -30.52
C ALA A 705 -46.35 12.62 -30.42
N SER A 706 -45.21 12.89 -29.80
CA SER A 706 -44.63 14.20 -29.61
C SER A 706 -43.12 14.18 -29.85
N VAL A 707 -42.63 15.05 -30.72
CA VAL A 707 -41.20 15.29 -30.94
C VAL A 707 -40.92 16.78 -30.74
N GLY A 708 -40.12 17.09 -29.70
CA GLY A 708 -39.72 18.45 -29.34
C GLY A 708 -39.91 18.76 -27.86
N THR A 709 -40.38 19.97 -27.51
CA THR A 709 -40.31 20.45 -26.11
C THR A 709 -41.57 21.15 -25.61
N ARG A 710 -41.97 20.86 -24.36
CA ARG A 710 -43.17 21.44 -23.71
C ARG A 710 -44.43 21.35 -24.55
N ASN A 711 -44.71 20.16 -25.08
CA ASN A 711 -45.97 19.89 -25.77
C ASN A 711 -46.94 19.20 -24.80
N GLU A 712 -48.17 19.67 -24.71
CA GLU A 712 -49.25 19.09 -23.89
C GLU A 712 -50.26 18.44 -24.83
N ILE A 713 -50.41 17.10 -24.78
CA ILE A 713 -51.30 16.34 -25.67
C ILE A 713 -52.34 15.59 -24.82
N SER A 714 -53.61 15.88 -25.06
CA SER A 714 -54.76 15.20 -24.44
C SER A 714 -55.77 14.60 -25.42
N GLY A 715 -55.60 14.81 -26.74
CA GLY A 715 -56.42 14.18 -27.77
C GLY A 715 -55.77 12.93 -28.35
N ALA A 716 -56.44 11.78 -28.31
CA ALA A 716 -55.92 10.51 -28.82
C ALA A 716 -55.56 10.53 -30.33
N GLY A 717 -54.58 9.72 -30.74
CA GLY A 717 -54.13 9.60 -32.13
C GLY A 717 -53.45 10.85 -32.69
N THR A 718 -52.88 11.70 -31.83
CA THR A 718 -52.41 13.05 -32.21
C THR A 718 -50.89 13.12 -32.32
N PHE A 719 -50.39 13.74 -33.39
CA PHE A 719 -48.96 13.77 -33.76
C PHE A 719 -48.43 15.21 -33.75
N VAL A 720 -47.59 15.55 -32.78
CA VAL A 720 -46.96 16.88 -32.65
C VAL A 720 -45.47 16.80 -32.99
N PHE A 721 -45.04 17.50 -34.05
CA PHE A 721 -43.63 17.74 -34.36
C PHE A 721 -43.34 19.23 -34.17
N GLY A 722 -43.04 19.64 -32.94
CA GLY A 722 -43.14 21.04 -32.54
C GLY A 722 -42.67 21.31 -31.11
N SER A 723 -42.87 22.54 -30.64
CA SER A 723 -42.56 22.91 -29.27
C SER A 723 -43.51 23.99 -28.77
N ASN A 724 -43.88 23.93 -27.49
CA ASN A 724 -44.89 24.79 -26.88
C ASN A 724 -46.22 24.74 -27.66
N VAL A 725 -46.72 23.52 -27.85
CA VAL A 725 -47.99 23.18 -28.52
C VAL A 725 -48.93 22.54 -27.50
N THR A 726 -50.20 22.95 -27.49
CA THR A 726 -51.27 22.26 -26.76
C THR A 726 -52.23 21.64 -27.78
N ALA A 727 -52.57 20.36 -27.59
CA ALA A 727 -53.32 19.55 -28.55
C ALA A 727 -54.37 18.68 -27.82
N THR A 728 -55.64 19.09 -27.91
CA THR A 728 -56.76 18.53 -27.15
C THR A 728 -57.78 17.77 -28.01
N ALA A 729 -57.84 18.02 -29.31
CA ALA A 729 -58.63 17.22 -30.24
C ALA A 729 -57.86 16.02 -30.78
N ALA A 730 -58.59 14.93 -31.03
CA ALA A 730 -58.06 13.66 -31.52
C ALA A 730 -57.75 13.68 -33.04
N ASN A 731 -56.90 12.75 -33.48
CA ASN A 731 -56.46 12.53 -34.87
C ASN A 731 -55.75 13.73 -35.54
N ASN A 732 -55.23 14.67 -34.74
CA ASN A 732 -54.62 15.89 -35.25
C ASN A 732 -53.12 15.72 -35.55
N VAL A 733 -52.60 16.48 -36.52
CA VAL A 733 -51.17 16.59 -36.81
C VAL A 733 -50.76 18.05 -36.67
N ILE A 734 -49.79 18.36 -35.80
CA ILE A 734 -49.39 19.74 -35.51
C ILE A 734 -47.89 19.90 -35.71
N LEU A 735 -47.51 20.78 -36.64
CA LEU A 735 -46.16 20.95 -37.14
C LEU A 735 -45.63 22.35 -36.83
N GLY A 736 -44.45 22.43 -36.21
CA GLY A 736 -43.74 23.66 -35.87
C GLY A 736 -43.91 24.13 -34.42
N GLN A 737 -43.08 25.08 -34.02
CA GLN A 737 -43.13 25.73 -32.70
C GLN A 737 -44.33 26.69 -32.60
N ASN A 738 -45.00 26.74 -31.44
CA ASN A 738 -46.16 27.59 -31.16
C ASN A 738 -47.32 27.41 -32.16
N SER A 739 -47.42 26.26 -32.84
CA SER A 739 -48.55 25.95 -33.70
C SER A 739 -49.78 25.59 -32.87
N SER A 740 -50.97 25.97 -33.34
CA SER A 740 -52.24 25.84 -32.64
C SER A 740 -53.17 24.90 -33.40
N GLU A 741 -53.90 24.05 -32.69
CA GLU A 741 -55.06 23.34 -33.27
C GLU A 741 -56.28 24.27 -33.46
N SER A 742 -56.38 25.32 -32.64
CA SER A 742 -57.47 26.30 -32.69
C SER A 742 -57.23 27.35 -33.79
N SER A 743 -58.24 27.51 -34.64
CA SER A 743 -58.38 28.50 -35.71
C SER A 743 -59.85 28.90 -35.87
N VAL A 744 -60.14 29.86 -36.76
CA VAL A 744 -61.51 30.34 -37.05
C VAL A 744 -62.43 29.22 -37.59
N THR A 745 -61.89 28.12 -38.12
CA THR A 745 -62.65 26.99 -38.72
C THR A 745 -62.66 25.73 -37.87
N THR A 746 -62.24 25.79 -36.60
CA THR A 746 -62.15 24.61 -35.72
C THR A 746 -62.74 24.90 -34.35
N THR A 747 -63.32 23.90 -33.70
CA THR A 747 -63.82 24.00 -32.32
C THR A 747 -62.99 23.07 -31.43
N ASN A 748 -62.23 23.64 -30.48
CA ASN A 748 -61.25 22.90 -29.67
C ASN A 748 -60.31 21.99 -30.51
N GLY A 749 -59.87 22.46 -31.67
CA GLY A 749 -59.01 21.69 -32.58
C GLY A 749 -59.72 20.66 -33.47
N ALA A 750 -61.00 20.36 -33.26
CA ALA A 750 -61.78 19.53 -34.17
C ALA A 750 -62.19 20.35 -35.41
N PRO A 751 -62.11 19.79 -36.64
CA PRO A 751 -62.51 20.50 -37.86
C PRO A 751 -64.02 20.71 -37.92
N ASN A 752 -64.47 21.95 -38.09
CA ASN A 752 -65.87 22.22 -38.43
C ASN A 752 -66.07 21.86 -39.92
N GLN A 753 -67.19 21.20 -40.28
CA GLN A 753 -67.43 20.77 -41.67
C GLN A 753 -67.74 21.97 -42.58
N VAL A 754 -66.74 22.41 -43.36
CA VAL A 754 -66.88 23.52 -44.31
C VAL A 754 -67.54 23.01 -45.61
N THR A 755 -68.86 23.09 -45.68
CA THR A 755 -69.66 22.70 -46.86
C THR A 755 -69.86 23.84 -47.86
N THR A 756 -69.68 25.08 -47.42
CA THR A 756 -69.80 26.33 -48.20
C THR A 756 -68.74 27.34 -47.78
N GLY A 757 -68.47 28.33 -48.62
CA GLY A 757 -67.55 29.43 -48.35
C GLY A 757 -67.88 30.66 -49.19
N THR A 758 -67.86 31.85 -48.58
CA THR A 758 -68.36 33.09 -49.19
C THR A 758 -67.22 34.05 -49.50
N VAL A 759 -67.25 34.67 -50.69
CA VAL A 759 -66.31 35.72 -51.12
C VAL A 759 -67.12 36.94 -51.57
N GLY A 760 -67.01 38.04 -50.84
CA GLY A 760 -67.97 39.14 -50.95
C GLY A 760 -69.37 38.66 -50.56
N ASP A 761 -70.37 38.95 -51.39
CA ASP A 761 -71.74 38.45 -51.23
C ASP A 761 -71.98 37.07 -51.90
N MET A 762 -71.01 36.53 -52.63
CA MET A 762 -71.16 35.26 -53.37
C MET A 762 -70.76 34.06 -52.52
N THR A 763 -71.72 33.15 -52.28
CA THR A 763 -71.48 31.89 -51.58
C THR A 763 -71.23 30.74 -52.57
N TYR A 764 -70.03 30.16 -52.48
CA TYR A 764 -69.65 28.93 -53.16
C TYR A 764 -69.94 27.72 -52.24
N GLY A 765 -70.14 26.53 -52.80
CA GLY A 765 -70.55 25.37 -51.98
C GLY A 765 -70.40 24.02 -52.64
N THR A 766 -70.79 22.98 -51.89
CA THR A 766 -70.62 21.56 -52.22
C THR A 766 -69.15 21.16 -52.42
N PHE A 767 -68.28 21.59 -51.49
CA PHE A 767 -66.90 21.12 -51.43
C PHE A 767 -66.81 19.62 -51.09
N ALA A 768 -65.78 18.94 -51.59
CA ALA A 768 -65.60 17.50 -51.46
C ALA A 768 -64.79 17.11 -50.20
N GLY A 769 -65.05 15.90 -49.70
CA GLY A 769 -64.35 15.31 -48.56
C GLY A 769 -65.01 15.57 -47.19
N THR A 770 -64.49 14.89 -46.17
CA THR A 770 -64.88 15.07 -44.77
C THR A 770 -63.62 14.91 -43.92
N ALA A 771 -63.29 15.92 -43.11
CA ALA A 771 -62.10 15.91 -42.27
C ALA A 771 -62.34 15.10 -40.98
N THR A 772 -61.42 14.19 -40.66
CA THR A 772 -61.40 13.40 -39.41
C THR A 772 -60.48 13.98 -38.33
N GLY A 773 -59.70 15.00 -38.70
CA GLY A 773 -58.72 15.74 -37.91
C GLY A 773 -58.11 16.84 -38.80
N ILE A 774 -57.17 17.63 -38.28
CA ILE A 774 -56.49 18.71 -39.02
C ILE A 774 -54.98 18.51 -39.11
N VAL A 775 -54.37 19.08 -40.15
CA VAL A 775 -52.91 19.32 -40.21
C VAL A 775 -52.65 20.80 -39.97
N SER A 776 -52.24 21.17 -38.76
CA SER A 776 -51.87 22.55 -38.43
C SER A 776 -50.38 22.80 -38.63
N VAL A 777 -50.04 23.90 -39.31
CA VAL A 777 -48.66 24.34 -39.57
C VAL A 777 -48.30 25.67 -38.90
N GLY A 778 -49.17 26.21 -38.05
CA GLY A 778 -48.98 27.52 -37.41
C GLY A 778 -50.08 27.86 -36.40
N ALA A 779 -50.12 29.11 -35.96
CA ALA A 779 -51.24 29.68 -35.19
C ALA A 779 -51.73 30.96 -35.88
N GLN A 780 -52.88 31.50 -35.44
CA GLN A 780 -53.40 32.75 -35.99
C GLN A 780 -52.41 33.91 -35.74
N GLY A 781 -52.02 34.62 -36.81
CA GLY A 781 -50.96 35.64 -36.78
C GLY A 781 -49.53 35.06 -36.72
N ALA A 782 -49.39 33.74 -36.83
CA ALA A 782 -48.13 32.99 -36.88
C ALA A 782 -48.21 31.85 -37.91
N GLU A 783 -48.85 32.12 -39.04
CA GLU A 783 -49.05 31.20 -40.16
C GLU A 783 -47.71 30.87 -40.86
N ARG A 784 -47.64 29.71 -41.53
CA ARG A 784 -46.46 29.30 -42.31
C ARG A 784 -46.83 29.00 -43.75
N GLN A 785 -45.94 29.38 -44.67
CA GLN A 785 -46.06 29.01 -46.08
C GLN A 785 -45.75 27.52 -46.25
N ILE A 786 -46.65 26.80 -46.94
CA ILE A 786 -46.37 25.45 -47.44
C ILE A 786 -45.77 25.62 -48.84
N ILE A 787 -44.46 25.35 -48.96
CA ILE A 787 -43.70 25.54 -50.21
C ILE A 787 -43.55 24.23 -50.98
N ASN A 788 -43.24 24.32 -52.28
CA ASN A 788 -43.07 23.19 -53.20
C ASN A 788 -44.32 22.30 -53.38
N VAL A 789 -45.52 22.83 -53.10
CA VAL A 789 -46.80 22.16 -53.36
C VAL A 789 -47.00 22.03 -54.87
N ALA A 790 -47.07 20.78 -55.37
CA ALA A 790 -47.40 20.49 -56.76
C ALA A 790 -48.84 20.92 -57.09
N PRO A 791 -49.21 21.16 -58.37
CA PRO A 791 -50.58 21.51 -58.71
C PRO A 791 -51.55 20.37 -58.37
N GLY A 792 -52.54 20.65 -57.52
CA GLY A 792 -53.59 19.69 -57.17
C GLY A 792 -54.57 19.45 -58.33
N ASN A 793 -55.28 18.33 -58.33
CA ASN A 793 -56.32 18.06 -59.33
C ASN A 793 -57.47 19.07 -59.21
N ILE A 794 -58.00 19.55 -60.33
CA ILE A 794 -59.12 20.51 -60.36
C ILE A 794 -60.37 19.76 -60.86
N SER A 795 -61.13 19.19 -59.91
CA SER A 795 -62.38 18.48 -60.19
C SER A 795 -63.38 18.64 -59.02
N ALA A 796 -64.67 18.37 -59.28
CA ALA A 796 -65.73 18.45 -58.26
C ALA A 796 -65.61 17.41 -57.13
N THR A 797 -64.67 16.46 -57.21
CA THR A 797 -64.38 15.45 -56.19
C THR A 797 -62.96 15.54 -55.64
N SER A 798 -62.20 16.58 -56.01
CA SER A 798 -60.81 16.74 -55.57
C SER A 798 -60.72 17.14 -54.10
N THR A 799 -59.72 16.61 -53.41
CA THR A 799 -59.33 16.98 -52.04
C THR A 799 -57.87 17.48 -51.97
N ASP A 800 -57.27 17.77 -53.13
CA ASP A 800 -55.88 18.22 -53.23
C ASP A 800 -55.71 19.69 -52.85
N ALA A 801 -54.54 20.05 -52.30
CA ALA A 801 -54.19 21.44 -52.05
C ALA A 801 -53.94 22.20 -53.35
N ILE A 802 -54.62 23.35 -53.53
CA ILE A 802 -54.41 24.25 -54.66
C ILE A 802 -53.18 25.12 -54.41
N ASN A 803 -52.26 25.16 -55.38
CA ASN A 803 -51.05 25.97 -55.27
C ASN A 803 -51.19 27.37 -55.93
N GLY A 804 -50.21 28.24 -55.69
CA GLY A 804 -50.22 29.61 -56.18
C GLY A 804 -50.24 29.76 -57.70
N SER A 805 -49.73 28.81 -58.49
CA SER A 805 -49.76 28.91 -59.95
C SER A 805 -51.15 28.63 -60.53
N GLN A 806 -51.92 27.76 -59.88
CA GLN A 806 -53.32 27.48 -60.24
C GLN A 806 -54.22 28.68 -59.92
N LEU A 807 -54.10 29.25 -58.73
CA LEU A 807 -54.82 30.47 -58.36
C LEU A 807 -54.42 31.65 -59.27
N TYR A 808 -53.14 31.78 -59.61
CA TYR A 808 -52.67 32.80 -60.56
C TYR A 808 -53.26 32.61 -61.97
N ALA A 809 -53.41 31.37 -62.46
CA ALA A 809 -54.07 31.10 -63.73
C ALA A 809 -55.54 31.55 -63.73
N VAL A 810 -56.27 31.26 -62.65
CA VAL A 810 -57.67 31.72 -62.47
C VAL A 810 -57.74 33.25 -62.35
N ALA A 811 -56.88 33.86 -61.54
CA ALA A 811 -56.83 35.32 -61.36
C ALA A 811 -56.50 36.05 -62.66
N LYS A 812 -55.56 35.52 -63.46
CA LYS A 812 -55.22 36.03 -64.80
C LYS A 812 -56.41 35.95 -65.76
N GLN A 813 -57.22 34.90 -65.68
CA GLN A 813 -58.42 34.75 -66.50
C GLN A 813 -59.57 35.67 -66.04
N ALA A 814 -59.73 35.86 -64.72
CA ALA A 814 -60.75 36.73 -64.14
C ALA A 814 -60.43 38.24 -64.31
N ALA A 815 -59.15 38.59 -64.45
CA ALA A 815 -58.70 39.96 -64.72
C ALA A 815 -58.76 40.34 -66.23
N ALA A 816 -59.22 39.44 -67.11
CA ALA A 816 -59.46 39.77 -68.50
C ALA A 816 -60.76 40.59 -68.65
N PRO A 817 -60.79 41.67 -69.46
CA PRO A 817 -61.97 42.53 -69.58
C PRO A 817 -63.14 41.80 -70.24
N LEU A 818 -64.35 41.98 -69.68
CA LEU A 818 -65.60 41.46 -70.23
C LEU A 818 -66.00 42.25 -71.49
N THR A 819 -65.72 41.68 -72.66
CA THR A 819 -66.09 42.28 -73.96
C THR A 819 -67.53 41.95 -74.36
N PHE A 820 -68.37 42.98 -74.50
CA PHE A 820 -69.63 42.88 -75.24
C PHE A 820 -69.40 43.25 -76.71
N THR A 821 -69.66 42.32 -77.63
CA THR A 821 -69.59 42.58 -79.07
C THR A 821 -70.89 43.23 -79.55
N ALA A 822 -70.85 44.53 -79.86
CA ALA A 822 -71.95 45.22 -80.53
C ALA A 822 -72.01 44.86 -82.03
N ASN A 823 -73.21 44.97 -82.62
CA ASN A 823 -73.51 44.39 -83.94
C ASN A 823 -72.73 45.04 -85.10
N THR A 824 -72.26 44.22 -86.04
CA THR A 824 -71.66 44.65 -87.31
C THR A 824 -72.75 45.13 -88.28
N ASN A 825 -72.81 46.43 -88.58
CA ASN A 825 -73.63 46.90 -89.70
C ASN A 825 -72.87 46.68 -91.01
N THR A 826 -73.48 45.97 -91.96
CA THR A 826 -72.90 45.65 -93.27
C THR A 826 -73.51 46.55 -94.33
N ASP A 827 -72.86 47.70 -94.57
CA ASP A 827 -73.16 48.54 -95.73
C ASP A 827 -72.03 48.44 -96.75
N THR A 828 -72.36 48.47 -98.04
CA THR A 828 -71.50 47.93 -99.11
C THR A 828 -71.40 48.87 -100.30
N ASP A 829 -70.73 50.00 -100.11
CA ASP A 829 -70.49 50.99 -101.17
C ASP A 829 -68.99 51.10 -101.51
N ALA A 830 -68.65 50.96 -102.79
CA ALA A 830 -67.34 50.44 -103.21
C ALA A 830 -66.29 51.50 -103.61
N GLU A 831 -66.58 52.79 -103.44
CA GLU A 831 -65.78 53.90 -104.01
C GLU A 831 -65.09 54.81 -102.96
N LEU A 832 -65.04 54.40 -101.68
CA LEU A 832 -64.40 55.16 -100.58
C LEU A 832 -63.27 54.40 -99.85
N LEU A 833 -62.60 53.47 -100.54
CA LEU A 833 -61.57 52.57 -99.98
C LEU A 833 -60.22 53.24 -99.60
N ASP A 834 -60.11 54.57 -99.61
CA ASP A 834 -58.88 55.31 -99.29
C ASP A 834 -59.12 56.55 -98.39
N LYS A 835 -60.04 56.45 -97.41
CA LYS A 835 -60.13 57.41 -96.30
C LYS A 835 -60.23 56.68 -94.96
N GLN A 836 -59.08 56.62 -94.29
CA GLN A 836 -58.83 55.85 -93.07
C GLN A 836 -59.78 56.21 -91.91
N TYR A 837 -60.35 55.18 -91.28
CA TYR A 837 -60.95 55.28 -89.94
C TYR A 837 -60.49 54.11 -89.06
N ALA A 838 -59.41 54.37 -88.31
CA ALA A 838 -58.76 53.52 -87.30
C ALA A 838 -58.08 52.22 -87.79
N ALA A 839 -57.01 51.85 -87.08
CA ALA A 839 -56.16 50.69 -87.35
C ALA A 839 -55.86 49.92 -86.04
N ALA A 840 -54.80 49.12 -86.01
CA ALA A 840 -54.56 48.09 -85.00
C ALA A 840 -53.91 48.57 -83.67
N ASP A 841 -54.19 49.80 -83.21
CA ASP A 841 -53.85 50.27 -81.86
C ASP A 841 -55.09 50.69 -81.05
N GLY A 842 -55.09 50.35 -79.76
CA GLY A 842 -56.33 50.21 -79.00
C GLY A 842 -56.76 51.46 -78.23
N THR A 843 -57.79 52.17 -78.74
CA THR A 843 -58.59 53.12 -77.94
C THR A 843 -59.93 52.50 -77.54
N GLN A 844 -59.95 51.81 -76.40
CA GLN A 844 -61.20 51.37 -75.76
C GLN A 844 -61.88 52.56 -75.09
N GLN A 845 -63.15 52.84 -75.41
CA GLN A 845 -63.94 53.81 -74.64
C GLN A 845 -64.51 53.15 -73.37
N GLN A 846 -64.49 53.89 -72.26
CA GLN A 846 -64.90 53.39 -70.95
C GLN A 846 -66.37 53.77 -70.64
N LEU A 847 -67.02 52.94 -69.83
CA LEU A 847 -68.38 53.17 -69.36
C LEU A 847 -68.41 54.38 -68.40
N GLY A 848 -68.75 55.56 -68.91
CA GLY A 848 -68.84 56.80 -68.13
C GLY A 848 -68.64 58.09 -68.93
N GLU A 849 -68.13 58.03 -70.16
CA GLU A 849 -67.92 59.24 -70.97
C GLU A 849 -69.20 59.78 -71.63
N LYS A 850 -69.19 61.09 -71.95
CA LYS A 850 -70.39 61.85 -72.32
C LYS A 850 -70.75 61.69 -73.79
N ILE A 851 -71.86 61.00 -74.07
CA ILE A 851 -72.49 60.99 -75.40
C ILE A 851 -73.02 62.40 -75.74
N ALA A 852 -72.64 62.94 -76.89
CA ALA A 852 -73.06 64.25 -77.37
C ALA A 852 -73.88 64.13 -78.67
N ILE A 853 -75.18 64.46 -78.59
CA ILE A 853 -76.04 64.59 -79.77
C ILE A 853 -75.89 66.01 -80.31
N ILE A 854 -75.22 66.17 -81.46
CA ILE A 854 -74.90 67.47 -82.05
C ILE A 854 -75.94 67.81 -83.12
N GLY A 855 -76.73 68.85 -82.87
CA GLY A 855 -77.51 69.56 -83.88
C GLY A 855 -76.90 70.91 -84.21
N ALA A 856 -77.08 71.35 -85.47
CA ALA A 856 -76.55 72.58 -86.07
C ALA A 856 -75.04 72.61 -86.38
N ALA A 857 -74.74 73.03 -87.62
CA ALA A 857 -73.44 73.48 -88.11
C ALA A 857 -73.43 75.04 -88.10
N THR A 858 -72.32 75.78 -88.18
CA THR A 858 -70.89 75.42 -88.31
C THR A 858 -70.06 76.47 -87.53
N GLY A 859 -68.72 76.40 -87.53
CA GLY A 859 -67.87 77.44 -86.91
C GLY A 859 -68.18 78.86 -87.43
N THR A 860 -68.01 79.91 -86.63
CA THR A 860 -66.79 80.18 -85.85
C THR A 860 -66.98 80.57 -84.38
N ALA A 861 -66.02 80.13 -83.57
CA ALA A 861 -65.52 80.71 -82.31
C ALA A 861 -66.47 81.48 -81.36
N LEU A 862 -66.86 80.83 -80.26
CA LEU A 862 -67.21 81.51 -79.00
C LEU A 862 -65.95 82.11 -78.31
N THR A 863 -65.29 83.09 -78.93
CA THR A 863 -64.18 83.84 -78.32
C THR A 863 -64.65 85.15 -77.69
N ARG A 864 -64.84 85.07 -76.37
CA ARG A 864 -64.89 86.15 -75.35
C ARG A 864 -64.93 87.62 -75.86
N ASN A 865 -66.10 88.23 -75.66
CA ASN A 865 -66.30 89.64 -75.29
C ASN A 865 -66.08 90.73 -76.37
N THR A 866 -67.17 91.43 -76.67
CA THR A 866 -67.23 92.87 -77.06
C THR A 866 -66.44 93.34 -78.28
N ASP A 867 -66.95 93.02 -79.49
CA ASP A 867 -67.28 94.05 -80.48
C ASP A 867 -68.50 93.58 -81.33
N THR A 868 -69.17 94.47 -82.07
CA THR A 868 -70.54 94.23 -82.62
C THR A 868 -70.60 93.81 -84.09
N VAL A 869 -71.21 92.65 -84.40
CA VAL A 869 -71.85 92.36 -85.71
C VAL A 869 -73.18 91.62 -85.49
N VAL A 870 -74.13 91.87 -86.41
CA VAL A 870 -75.57 91.53 -86.38
C VAL A 870 -75.84 90.04 -86.67
N SER A 871 -77.02 89.54 -86.26
CA SER A 871 -77.53 88.20 -86.56
C SER A 871 -78.10 88.05 -87.98
N GLY A 872 -78.33 86.80 -88.40
CA GLY A 872 -78.79 86.44 -89.75
C GLY A 872 -79.59 85.14 -89.69
N ASP A 873 -80.85 85.24 -89.25
CA ASP A 873 -81.47 84.16 -88.49
C ASP A 873 -82.44 83.27 -89.29
N TYR A 874 -82.13 81.97 -89.34
CA TYR A 874 -83.16 80.95 -89.55
C TYR A 874 -84.09 80.93 -88.33
N SER A 875 -85.33 81.36 -88.52
CA SER A 875 -86.12 81.88 -87.42
C SER A 875 -86.66 80.79 -86.47
N ALA A 876 -86.26 80.87 -85.20
CA ALA A 876 -86.97 80.25 -84.07
C ALA A 876 -88.42 80.76 -83.88
N LYS A 877 -88.90 81.68 -84.73
CA LYS A 877 -90.30 82.13 -84.79
C LYS A 877 -91.26 81.07 -85.30
N ASN A 878 -90.82 80.15 -86.17
CA ASN A 878 -91.72 79.29 -86.95
C ASN A 878 -91.65 77.79 -86.60
N ILE A 879 -90.55 77.29 -86.00
CA ILE A 879 -90.40 75.90 -85.53
C ILE A 879 -89.59 75.88 -84.23
N GLN A 880 -89.98 75.04 -83.26
CA GLN A 880 -89.22 74.76 -82.03
C GLN A 880 -89.14 73.25 -81.74
N THR A 881 -88.01 72.81 -81.18
CA THR A 881 -87.82 71.47 -80.62
C THR A 881 -87.90 71.53 -79.09
N VAL A 882 -88.62 70.60 -78.46
CA VAL A 882 -88.80 70.50 -77.01
C VAL A 882 -88.54 69.07 -76.54
N VAL A 883 -87.85 68.92 -75.41
CA VAL A 883 -87.58 67.61 -74.77
C VAL A 883 -88.35 67.56 -73.46
N SER A 884 -89.16 66.51 -73.26
CA SER A 884 -89.94 66.31 -72.03
C SER A 884 -90.19 64.82 -71.79
N ASN A 885 -90.17 64.40 -70.53
CA ASN A 885 -90.34 63.00 -70.09
C ASN A 885 -89.43 61.94 -70.80
N GLY A 886 -88.32 62.36 -71.39
CA GLY A 886 -87.33 61.47 -72.01
C GLY A 886 -87.42 61.33 -73.53
N GLU A 887 -88.42 61.92 -74.18
CA GLU A 887 -88.54 61.96 -75.64
C GLU A 887 -88.41 63.38 -76.21
N VAL A 888 -88.12 63.47 -77.51
CA VAL A 888 -87.86 64.72 -78.24
C VAL A 888 -88.99 64.96 -79.24
N GLN A 889 -89.60 66.15 -79.20
CA GLN A 889 -90.71 66.53 -80.09
C GLN A 889 -90.41 67.84 -80.83
N ILE A 890 -91.01 68.02 -82.00
CA ILE A 890 -90.86 69.21 -82.86
C ILE A 890 -92.25 69.79 -83.14
N GLN A 891 -92.40 71.11 -83.03
CA GLN A 891 -93.66 71.84 -83.19
C GLN A 891 -93.47 73.05 -84.11
N MET A 892 -94.53 73.44 -84.84
CA MET A 892 -94.54 74.63 -85.71
C MET A 892 -95.42 75.75 -85.13
N ALA A 893 -95.10 77.00 -85.45
CA ALA A 893 -95.93 78.14 -85.10
C ALA A 893 -97.13 78.31 -86.04
N GLU A 894 -98.24 78.78 -85.50
CA GLU A 894 -99.56 78.70 -86.13
C GLU A 894 -99.78 79.72 -87.29
N ASN A 895 -98.96 80.77 -87.38
CA ASN A 895 -99.07 81.82 -88.40
C ASN A 895 -97.68 82.34 -88.86
N PRO A 896 -97.05 81.75 -89.90
CA PRO A 896 -95.75 82.20 -90.41
C PRO A 896 -95.87 83.45 -91.32
N ILE A 897 -94.89 84.35 -91.23
CA ILE A 897 -94.77 85.60 -92.02
C ILE A 897 -93.42 85.61 -92.76
N PHE A 898 -93.37 86.21 -93.96
CA PHE A 898 -92.19 86.23 -94.84
C PHE A 898 -91.98 87.62 -95.48
N ASP A 899 -90.73 88.10 -95.51
CA ASP A 899 -90.41 89.48 -95.95
C ASP A 899 -90.13 89.64 -97.46
N SER A 900 -89.90 88.55 -98.20
CA SER A 900 -89.86 88.58 -99.68
C SER A 900 -90.12 87.20 -100.29
N VAL A 901 -90.59 87.16 -101.55
CA VAL A 901 -90.83 85.92 -102.29
C VAL A 901 -89.96 85.88 -103.55
N GLN A 902 -89.17 84.81 -103.66
CA GLN A 902 -88.36 84.49 -104.83
C GLN A 902 -89.08 83.41 -105.65
N PHE A 903 -89.29 83.63 -106.95
CA PHE A 903 -89.95 82.67 -107.82
C PHE A 903 -88.94 81.95 -108.72
N GLY A 904 -88.86 80.62 -108.58
CA GLY A 904 -87.84 79.80 -109.24
C GLY A 904 -86.54 79.74 -108.43
N ASP A 905 -85.40 79.63 -109.11
CA ASP A 905 -84.09 79.71 -108.49
C ASP A 905 -83.73 81.16 -108.07
N THR A 906 -82.52 81.33 -107.52
CA THR A 906 -81.99 82.60 -107.01
C THR A 906 -81.72 83.68 -108.07
N THR A 907 -81.99 83.42 -109.35
CA THR A 907 -81.90 84.40 -110.46
C THR A 907 -83.24 84.80 -111.06
N GLY A 908 -84.33 84.10 -110.71
CA GLY A 908 -85.69 84.38 -111.18
C GLY A 908 -86.24 85.76 -110.73
N PRO A 909 -87.37 86.20 -111.31
CA PRO A 909 -87.98 87.49 -110.97
C PRO A 909 -88.34 87.56 -109.49
N LYS A 910 -87.95 88.65 -108.84
CA LYS A 910 -88.26 88.92 -107.44
C LYS A 910 -89.29 90.04 -107.33
N ILE A 911 -90.25 89.85 -106.43
CA ILE A 911 -91.15 90.92 -105.99
C ILE A 911 -90.65 91.40 -104.63
N THR A 912 -90.37 92.69 -104.53
CA THR A 912 -89.94 93.36 -103.30
C THR A 912 -90.81 94.59 -103.05
N ASN A 913 -91.36 94.67 -101.85
CA ASN A 913 -92.06 95.84 -101.32
C ASN A 913 -91.05 96.56 -100.42
N ASP A 914 -90.64 97.78 -100.79
CA ASP A 914 -89.69 98.58 -100.00
C ASP A 914 -90.38 99.58 -99.06
N GLY A 915 -91.69 99.48 -98.91
CA GLY A 915 -92.52 100.27 -98.00
C GLY A 915 -93.31 101.38 -98.68
N THR A 916 -92.95 101.78 -99.91
CA THR A 916 -93.72 102.75 -100.70
C THR A 916 -94.03 102.28 -102.12
N ASP A 917 -93.11 101.57 -102.78
CA ASP A 917 -93.28 101.11 -104.15
C ASP A 917 -93.15 99.58 -104.29
N ILE A 918 -93.72 99.03 -105.37
CA ILE A 918 -93.52 97.64 -105.75
C ILE A 918 -92.40 97.58 -106.79
N LYS A 919 -91.24 97.04 -106.38
CA LYS A 919 -90.15 96.72 -107.30
C LYS A 919 -90.35 95.34 -107.90
N VAL A 920 -90.20 95.28 -109.21
CA VAL A 920 -90.18 94.05 -110.01
C VAL A 920 -88.87 94.04 -110.78
N GLY A 921 -87.95 93.18 -110.37
CA GLY A 921 -86.59 93.11 -110.90
C GLY A 921 -86.04 91.68 -110.90
N SER A 922 -84.80 91.51 -111.36
CA SER A 922 -84.02 90.31 -111.03
C SER A 922 -83.57 90.33 -109.57
N SER A 923 -82.91 89.27 -109.11
CA SER A 923 -82.22 89.26 -107.81
C SER A 923 -81.04 90.25 -107.67
N THR A 924 -80.75 91.05 -108.71
CA THR A 924 -79.78 92.14 -108.72
C THR A 924 -80.41 93.51 -109.00
N ASP A 925 -81.73 93.64 -108.86
CA ASP A 925 -82.53 94.84 -109.17
C ASP A 925 -82.38 95.34 -110.63
N ALA A 926 -81.87 94.48 -111.52
CA ALA A 926 -81.69 94.82 -112.93
C ALA A 926 -83.07 94.91 -113.63
N PRO A 927 -83.32 95.93 -114.50
CA PRO A 927 -84.62 96.11 -115.14
C PRO A 927 -85.06 94.92 -115.98
N VAL A 928 -86.18 94.30 -115.60
CA VAL A 928 -86.82 93.22 -116.37
C VAL A 928 -87.77 93.79 -117.43
N LYS A 929 -87.86 93.12 -118.58
CA LYS A 929 -88.63 93.63 -119.73
C LYS A 929 -90.13 93.45 -119.51
N ILE A 930 -90.82 94.53 -119.17
CA ILE A 930 -92.29 94.58 -119.17
C ILE A 930 -92.79 94.72 -120.62
N THR A 931 -93.53 93.72 -121.10
CA THR A 931 -94.17 93.74 -122.42
C THR A 931 -95.66 94.06 -122.34
N ASN A 932 -96.26 94.47 -123.46
CA ASN A 932 -97.70 94.68 -123.62
C ASN A 932 -98.29 95.93 -122.91
N VAL A 933 -97.54 97.03 -122.88
CA VAL A 933 -97.96 98.33 -122.31
C VAL A 933 -98.79 99.14 -123.33
N ALA A 934 -99.95 99.64 -122.91
CA ALA A 934 -100.89 100.41 -123.73
C ALA A 934 -100.39 101.84 -124.06
N ASN A 935 -101.17 102.60 -124.84
CA ASN A 935 -100.87 104.01 -125.12
C ASN A 935 -101.18 104.87 -123.87
N GLY A 936 -100.23 105.67 -123.42
CA GLY A 936 -100.43 106.62 -122.32
C GLY A 936 -101.33 107.79 -122.70
N THR A 937 -102.14 108.25 -121.76
CA THR A 937 -103.17 109.31 -121.94
C THR A 937 -103.00 110.49 -120.97
N ASN A 938 -102.48 110.24 -119.76
CA ASN A 938 -102.12 111.26 -118.79
C ASN A 938 -100.61 111.57 -118.82
N ALA A 939 -100.23 112.70 -118.25
CA ALA A 939 -98.83 113.15 -118.18
C ALA A 939 -97.88 112.21 -117.41
N ASN A 940 -98.43 111.30 -116.59
CA ASN A 940 -97.68 110.35 -115.78
C ASN A 940 -97.76 108.91 -116.32
N ASP A 941 -98.48 108.66 -117.42
CA ASP A 941 -98.59 107.33 -118.01
C ASP A 941 -97.31 106.97 -118.77
N ALA A 942 -96.92 105.69 -118.76
CA ALA A 942 -95.77 105.21 -119.52
C ALA A 942 -96.00 105.31 -121.04
N VAL A 943 -95.36 106.28 -121.69
CA VAL A 943 -95.50 106.55 -123.13
C VAL A 943 -94.87 105.42 -123.96
N ASN A 944 -95.63 104.81 -124.87
CA ASN A 944 -95.12 103.73 -125.71
C ASN A 944 -94.55 104.23 -127.06
N LEU A 945 -93.76 103.36 -127.71
CA LEU A 945 -92.97 103.72 -128.91
C LEU A 945 -93.82 104.16 -130.12
N SER A 946 -95.11 103.81 -130.18
CA SER A 946 -96.00 104.28 -131.26
C SER A 946 -96.28 105.78 -131.16
N GLN A 947 -96.44 106.29 -129.93
CA GLN A 947 -96.81 107.67 -129.65
C GLN A 947 -95.66 108.64 -129.95
N LEU A 948 -94.42 108.22 -129.69
CA LEU A 948 -93.23 109.03 -129.90
C LEU A 948 -92.95 109.37 -131.38
N ASN A 949 -93.44 108.56 -132.32
CA ASN A 949 -93.18 108.73 -133.75
C ASN A 949 -94.12 109.73 -134.46
N ALA A 950 -95.20 110.17 -133.82
CA ALA A 950 -96.25 110.99 -134.46
C ALA A 950 -95.87 112.47 -134.66
N THR A 951 -94.78 112.95 -134.07
CA THR A 951 -94.47 114.39 -133.92
C THR A 951 -93.73 115.04 -135.10
N LYS A 952 -93.38 114.30 -136.17
CA LYS A 952 -92.46 114.75 -137.22
C LYS A 952 -93.02 115.71 -138.30
N VAL A 953 -94.31 116.06 -138.29
CA VAL A 953 -94.97 116.77 -139.42
C VAL A 953 -95.02 118.30 -139.24
N ALA A 954 -94.87 118.83 -138.02
CA ALA A 954 -95.26 120.22 -137.70
C ALA A 954 -94.22 121.32 -138.01
N VAL A 955 -93.03 120.99 -138.55
CA VAL A 955 -91.86 121.91 -138.57
C VAL A 955 -91.37 122.23 -139.99
N LEU A 956 -92.21 122.90 -140.81
CA LEU A 956 -91.72 123.58 -142.03
C LEU A 956 -92.59 124.73 -142.59
N VAL A 957 -93.42 125.40 -141.77
CA VAL A 957 -94.24 126.55 -142.23
C VAL A 957 -94.04 127.79 -141.34
N TRP A 958 -92.80 128.05 -140.88
CA TRP A 958 -92.48 129.29 -140.16
C TRP A 958 -90.99 129.66 -140.19
N TRP A 959 -90.49 130.11 -141.35
CA TRP A 959 -89.66 131.32 -141.48
C TRP A 959 -89.20 131.55 -142.93
N CYS A 960 -89.69 132.63 -143.53
CA CYS A 960 -89.17 133.22 -144.75
C CYS A 960 -89.40 134.73 -144.69
N PHE A 961 -88.48 135.48 -144.05
CA PHE A 961 -88.34 136.94 -144.15
C PHE A 961 -87.11 137.43 -143.36
N PHE A 962 -85.93 137.47 -143.99
CA PHE A 962 -84.94 138.57 -143.88
C PHE A 962 -83.71 138.30 -144.78
N VAL A 963 -83.41 139.25 -145.67
CA VAL A 963 -82.24 139.34 -146.58
C VAL A 963 -82.00 138.16 -147.55
N GLY A 964 -82.19 138.40 -148.85
CA GLY A 964 -81.86 137.47 -149.94
C GLY A 964 -82.66 137.76 -151.20
#